data_AF-A0A6A3BU15-F1
#
_entry.id   AF-A0A6A3BU15-F1
#
_cell.length_a   1.000
_cell.length_b   1.000
_cell.length_c   1.000
_cell.angle_alpha   90.00
_cell.angle_beta   90.00
_cell.angle_gamma   90.00
#
_symmetry.space_group_name_H-M   'P 1'
#
loop_
_entity.id
_entity.type
_entity.pdbx_description
1 polymer ?
#
loop_
_entity_poly.entity_id
_entity_poly.type
_entity_poly.pdbx_seq_one_letter_code
_entity_poly.pdbx_strand_id
1 'polypeptide(L)'
;MDFSNLNRPQITLMGSAFCVVLSLHFTLQLVSQHLFYWKNPKEQKAILIIILMAPLYALVSFVGLLDVKGSKAFFMFLESVKECYEALVIAKFMALMYSYLNISISKNIVPDEIKGREIHHSFPMTLFQPRTVRLNHNTIKLLKYWTWQFVVIRPVCSVLMITLQVLRFYPSWLSWTFTIILNVSVSLALYSLVAFYHVFAKELEPHKPLAKFMCIKGIVFFCFWQGVVLDILVAVGFIKSHHFWLDVEHLEEALQNILVCLEMVVFSVLQQYAYHVYPYSGDVKGGAGLSSTGFIGGLISLWNEDVVQVTDQYVHSRFLALVGKFKNGPMEFVVINVYGTLVEAEKEDFYGELLNYVTPINLPVCLGGDFNAYLDPKEKMGKSQNWHTIDIFRSFVQHAKLINLPVSGVVSSQSDFLEEVFTEQEVWQAISSSESAKAPGSDGFTMGFYKKYWKFLKVKIMEFFFIDFYNGKLWVHGVNHAFITLIPKKVKSKLYGINVEEDIIGNWAKDIGCSIGSFLTVYLGIPLGAKRNCEKLWEPVIVNFNKKLAGWKASSLSMAGRLMLIKSVLSSLPIFYLSIFKIQSKIGQKLNSLMANFLWGGGEENKKMHWVSWNKIFKPKSAGSLGVVDLKLTNRALLGKWVWKFANEKDSLWKNFLCSKHSVSCLSMDVNKVLSHKDSWIWRGIVNSYMKDDFIGGCIRSHVRLQVGNDKSISFWNDTWLGDFPLKVLFPMIFALSSNQGGKVTDFGSFDSNGWEWNIKTMRNLCDWEVVQLVGLLGKLNDIKLNESLEDCLLWDDVGEGLYSVKACTTSISSVDEDPFMWSKCVWQGLVPPRVEVFLWQVSFNKLAFSWVLWNRIIGYCGIRLALPADPSSLLNSLSVLRPYSDMWKFILGAVFWSIWKMRNEIIFERGKLDTSSLFFTVRLRLVVRWSPPPVDVFKFNVDGTVSSVGMLVGIGGILIDWNQIKLMSFSEKIGSTPIILAELKAIKRGLDIFLSSEWVMKGRLIIESDCKVAVDWLKYQESVPPFLLNFVKDIAATVSENEVIMRWILRSCNCKADLLAKEGIR
;
A
#
# COMPACT_ATOMS: atom_id res chain seq x y z
N MET A 1 34.06 -35.32 -35.61
CA MET A 1 33.41 -35.04 -36.91
C MET A 1 34.53 -34.80 -37.91
N ASP A 2 34.70 -35.69 -38.90
CA ASP A 2 35.71 -35.51 -39.95
C ASP A 2 35.30 -34.40 -40.91
N PHE A 3 35.96 -33.24 -40.80
CA PHE A 3 35.70 -32.05 -41.62
C PHE A 3 36.12 -32.22 -43.09
N SER A 4 36.84 -33.29 -43.43
CA SER A 4 37.41 -33.57 -44.75
C SER A 4 36.37 -34.02 -45.80
N ASN A 5 35.18 -34.47 -45.39
CA ASN A 5 34.13 -35.00 -46.28
C ASN A 5 32.93 -34.04 -46.49
N LEU A 6 32.96 -32.82 -45.96
CA LEU A 6 31.85 -31.87 -46.07
C LEU A 6 31.91 -31.05 -47.37
N ASN A 7 30.79 -30.95 -48.08
CA ASN A 7 30.67 -30.10 -49.26
C ASN A 7 30.78 -28.61 -48.88
N ARG A 8 31.37 -27.76 -49.73
CA ARG A 8 31.57 -26.32 -49.48
C ARG A 8 30.31 -25.57 -48.98
N PRO A 9 29.09 -25.80 -49.52
CA PRO A 9 27.86 -25.19 -49.01
C PRO A 9 27.45 -25.65 -47.60
N GLN A 10 27.75 -26.91 -47.25
CA GLN A 10 27.50 -27.44 -45.91
C GLN A 10 28.46 -26.82 -44.91
N ILE A 11 29.73 -26.61 -45.30
CA ILE A 11 30.72 -25.91 -44.49
C ILE A 11 30.29 -24.46 -44.21
N THR A 12 29.82 -23.73 -45.23
CA THR A 12 29.35 -22.35 -45.05
C THR A 12 28.10 -22.29 -44.17
N LEU A 13 27.15 -23.23 -44.33
CA LEU A 13 25.94 -23.26 -43.51
C LEU A 13 26.25 -23.62 -42.06
N MET A 14 27.12 -24.61 -41.82
CA MET A 14 27.58 -24.96 -40.46
C MET A 14 28.38 -23.83 -39.82
N GLY A 15 29.23 -23.14 -40.59
CA GLY A 15 29.97 -21.97 -40.12
C GLY A 15 29.06 -20.82 -39.70
N SER A 16 28.08 -20.46 -40.53
CA SER A 16 27.08 -19.43 -40.17
C SER A 16 26.22 -19.84 -38.99
N ALA A 17 25.79 -21.10 -38.90
CA ALA A 17 25.04 -21.61 -37.76
C ALA A 17 25.85 -21.52 -36.45
N PHE A 18 27.14 -21.84 -36.51
CA PHE A 18 28.05 -21.70 -35.37
C PHE A 18 28.19 -20.25 -34.93
N CYS A 19 28.32 -19.30 -35.86
CA CYS A 19 28.32 -17.86 -35.55
C CYS A 19 27.03 -17.40 -34.87
N VAL A 20 25.86 -17.88 -35.32
CA VAL A 20 24.58 -17.58 -34.65
C VAL A 20 24.57 -18.10 -33.22
N VAL A 21 24.97 -19.35 -32.99
CA VAL A 21 25.03 -19.95 -31.65
C VAL A 21 25.99 -19.18 -30.74
N LEU A 22 27.16 -18.77 -31.24
CA LEU A 22 28.11 -17.94 -30.49
C LEU A 22 27.53 -16.57 -30.11
N SER A 23 26.90 -15.87 -31.06
CA SER A 23 26.24 -14.59 -30.78
C SER A 23 25.15 -14.73 -29.71
N LEU A 24 24.33 -15.79 -29.82
CA LEU A 24 23.27 -16.10 -28.86
C LEU A 24 23.83 -16.47 -27.48
N HIS A 25 24.95 -17.21 -27.42
CA HIS A 25 25.65 -17.54 -26.18
C HIS A 25 26.12 -16.28 -25.44
N PHE A 26 26.84 -15.38 -26.11
CA PHE A 26 27.35 -14.15 -25.50
C PHE A 26 26.22 -13.22 -25.03
N THR A 27 25.14 -13.10 -25.81
CA THR A 27 23.97 -12.32 -25.40
C THR A 27 23.25 -12.96 -24.21
N LEU A 28 23.03 -14.27 -24.21
CA LEU A 28 22.38 -14.97 -23.07
C LEU A 28 23.20 -14.88 -21.79
N GLN A 29 24.53 -14.95 -21.88
CA GLN A 29 25.42 -14.73 -20.75
C GLN A 29 25.20 -13.35 -20.14
N LEU A 30 25.18 -12.30 -20.96
CA LEU A 30 24.95 -10.92 -20.51
C LEU A 30 23.53 -10.72 -19.94
N VAL A 31 22.52 -11.30 -20.58
CA VAL A 31 21.13 -11.31 -20.08
C VAL A 31 21.07 -11.95 -18.70
N SER A 32 21.69 -13.13 -18.53
CA SER A 32 21.73 -13.86 -17.26
C SER A 32 22.37 -13.04 -16.14
N GLN A 33 23.51 -12.39 -16.43
CA GLN A 33 24.18 -11.52 -15.45
C GLN A 33 23.29 -10.35 -15.02
N HIS A 34 22.60 -9.68 -15.95
CA HIS A 34 21.67 -8.59 -15.60
C HIS A 34 20.46 -9.07 -14.80
N LEU A 35 19.92 -10.25 -15.13
CA LEU A 35 18.82 -10.86 -14.37
C LEU A 35 19.24 -11.28 -12.96
N PHE A 36 20.49 -11.73 -12.78
CA PHE A 36 21.03 -12.08 -11.47
C PHE A 36 21.20 -10.83 -10.57
N TYR A 37 21.74 -9.74 -11.11
CA TYR A 37 21.95 -8.47 -10.40
C TYR A 37 20.82 -7.45 -10.65
N TRP A 38 19.57 -7.87 -10.45
CA TRP A 38 18.38 -7.06 -10.78
C TRP A 38 18.04 -5.98 -9.74
N LYS A 39 18.77 -4.86 -9.76
CA LYS A 39 18.59 -3.73 -8.81
C LYS A 39 17.80 -2.55 -9.39
N ASN A 40 18.02 -2.20 -10.66
CA ASN A 40 17.38 -1.03 -11.29
C ASN A 40 16.52 -1.44 -12.51
N PRO A 41 15.23 -1.75 -12.29
CA PRO A 41 14.39 -2.35 -13.32
C PRO A 41 14.08 -1.42 -14.50
N LYS A 42 14.29 -0.10 -14.38
CA LYS A 42 14.04 0.83 -15.50
C LYS A 42 15.17 0.78 -16.52
N GLU A 43 16.41 0.82 -16.05
CA GLU A 43 17.60 0.78 -16.88
C GLU A 43 17.82 -0.63 -17.44
N GLN A 44 17.79 -1.64 -16.57
CA GLN A 44 18.08 -3.02 -16.98
C GLN A 44 17.04 -3.56 -17.97
N LYS A 45 15.76 -3.17 -17.88
CA LYS A 45 14.77 -3.49 -18.93
C LYS A 45 15.09 -2.87 -20.30
N ALA A 46 15.60 -1.64 -20.32
CA ALA A 46 15.99 -1.02 -21.59
C ALA A 46 17.25 -1.70 -22.16
N ILE A 47 18.23 -2.01 -21.32
CA ILE A 47 19.46 -2.72 -21.70
C ILE A 47 19.13 -4.10 -22.28
N LEU A 48 18.29 -4.89 -21.60
CA LEU A 48 17.88 -6.21 -22.08
C LEU A 48 17.24 -6.18 -23.48
N ILE A 49 16.47 -5.13 -23.80
CA ILE A 49 15.88 -4.98 -25.14
C ILE A 49 16.97 -4.58 -26.17
N ILE A 50 17.96 -3.79 -25.78
CA ILE A 50 19.00 -3.35 -26.71
C ILE A 50 19.92 -4.52 -27.10
N ILE A 51 20.36 -5.33 -26.13
CA ILE A 51 21.35 -6.40 -26.36
C ILE A 51 20.81 -7.57 -27.20
N LEU A 52 19.49 -7.69 -27.33
CA LEU A 52 18.84 -8.69 -28.19
C LEU A 52 18.94 -8.36 -29.70
N MET A 53 19.45 -7.18 -30.06
CA MET A 53 19.58 -6.77 -31.45
C MET A 53 20.58 -7.63 -32.24
N ALA A 54 21.74 -7.96 -31.67
CA ALA A 54 22.78 -8.75 -32.35
C ALA A 54 22.31 -10.17 -32.71
N PRO A 55 21.77 -10.98 -31.78
CA PRO A 55 21.30 -12.32 -32.13
C PRO A 55 20.08 -12.31 -33.06
N LEU A 56 19.23 -11.27 -33.02
CA LEU A 56 18.13 -11.12 -33.98
C LEU A 56 18.67 -10.96 -35.40
N TYR A 57 19.68 -10.11 -35.61
CA TYR A 57 20.32 -9.91 -36.91
C TYR A 57 20.99 -11.20 -37.40
N ALA A 58 21.69 -11.92 -36.52
CA ALA A 58 22.34 -13.19 -36.85
C ALA A 58 21.31 -14.26 -37.28
N LEU A 59 20.19 -14.37 -36.54
CA LEU A 59 19.13 -15.32 -36.85
C LEU A 59 18.43 -15.01 -38.18
N VAL A 60 18.09 -13.74 -38.43
CA VAL A 60 17.41 -13.35 -39.68
C VAL A 60 18.32 -13.60 -40.89
N SER A 61 19.61 -13.26 -40.79
CA SER A 61 20.57 -13.51 -41.88
C SER A 61 20.84 -15.01 -42.08
N PHE A 62 20.86 -15.81 -41.01
CA PHE A 62 20.97 -17.27 -41.14
C PHE A 62 19.73 -17.89 -41.80
N VAL A 63 18.53 -17.42 -41.47
CA VAL A 63 17.29 -17.85 -42.15
C VAL A 63 17.33 -17.44 -43.62
N GLY A 64 17.88 -16.27 -43.96
CA GLY A 64 18.12 -15.85 -45.35
C GLY A 64 18.99 -16.84 -46.13
N LEU A 65 20.01 -17.44 -45.49
CA LEU A 65 20.83 -18.49 -46.11
C LEU A 65 20.10 -19.83 -46.31
N LEU A 66 19.15 -20.15 -45.44
CA LEU A 66 18.32 -21.37 -45.55
C LEU A 66 17.23 -21.22 -46.62
N ASP A 67 16.69 -20.00 -46.77
CA ASP A 67 15.54 -19.70 -47.63
C ASP A 67 15.94 -19.37 -49.08
N VAL A 68 17.20 -19.56 -49.48
CA VAL A 68 17.70 -19.43 -50.88
C VAL A 68 16.92 -20.34 -51.87
N LYS A 69 16.06 -21.25 -51.38
CA LYS A 69 15.13 -22.06 -52.17
C LYS A 69 13.65 -22.01 -51.72
N GLY A 70 13.27 -21.18 -50.75
CA GLY A 70 11.93 -21.18 -50.13
C GLY A 70 11.10 -19.91 -50.33
N SER A 71 10.20 -19.63 -49.39
CA SER A 71 9.09 -18.68 -49.58
C SER A 71 9.54 -17.24 -49.33
N LYS A 72 9.82 -16.50 -50.41
CA LYS A 72 10.19 -15.06 -50.40
C LYS A 72 9.33 -14.21 -49.44
N ALA A 73 8.06 -14.55 -49.22
CA ALA A 73 7.17 -13.83 -48.31
C ALA A 73 7.54 -13.94 -46.82
N PHE A 74 8.06 -15.09 -46.38
CA PHE A 74 8.45 -15.30 -44.99
C PHE A 74 9.75 -14.54 -44.66
N PHE A 75 10.73 -14.56 -45.56
CA PHE A 75 11.95 -13.79 -45.42
C PHE A 75 11.68 -12.27 -45.38
N MET A 76 10.85 -11.74 -46.31
CA MET A 76 10.41 -10.33 -46.30
C MET A 76 9.74 -9.91 -44.98
N PHE A 77 8.96 -10.82 -44.37
CA PHE A 77 8.37 -10.57 -43.06
C PHE A 77 9.43 -10.49 -41.95
N LEU A 78 10.40 -11.40 -41.93
CA LEU A 78 11.48 -11.40 -40.94
C LEU A 78 12.39 -10.16 -41.06
N GLU A 79 12.69 -9.71 -42.28
CA GLU A 79 13.39 -8.45 -42.51
C GLU A 79 12.61 -7.26 -41.97
N SER A 80 11.30 -7.21 -42.22
CA SER A 80 10.44 -6.16 -41.67
C SER A 80 10.43 -6.17 -40.13
N VAL A 81 10.44 -7.35 -39.50
CA VAL A 81 10.55 -7.48 -38.03
C VAL A 81 11.90 -6.94 -37.53
N LYS A 82 13.01 -7.30 -38.19
CA LYS A 82 14.37 -6.83 -37.90
C LYS A 82 14.45 -5.30 -37.93
N GLU A 83 13.88 -4.67 -38.96
CA GLU A 83 13.87 -3.22 -39.13
C GLU A 83 12.97 -2.50 -38.09
N CYS A 84 11.80 -3.08 -37.78
CA CYS A 84 10.94 -2.57 -36.70
C CYS A 84 11.65 -2.63 -35.34
N TYR A 85 12.46 -3.67 -35.13
CA TYR A 85 13.24 -3.82 -33.91
C TYR A 85 14.33 -2.75 -33.77
N GLU A 86 14.99 -2.34 -34.86
CA GLU A 86 15.95 -1.22 -34.84
C GLU A 86 15.29 0.06 -34.30
N ALA A 87 14.08 0.38 -34.77
CA ALA A 87 13.34 1.55 -34.29
C ALA A 87 13.06 1.47 -32.78
N LEU A 88 12.64 0.30 -32.30
CA LEU A 88 12.42 0.03 -30.87
C LEU A 88 13.71 0.24 -30.06
N VAL A 89 14.85 -0.28 -30.54
CA VAL A 89 16.15 -0.19 -29.86
C VAL A 89 16.59 1.26 -29.71
N ILE A 90 16.45 2.09 -30.75
CA ILE A 90 16.78 3.53 -30.70
C ILE A 90 15.94 4.25 -29.64
N ALA A 91 14.64 3.98 -29.57
CA ALA A 91 13.77 4.58 -28.56
C ALA A 91 14.06 4.09 -27.14
N LYS A 92 14.44 2.82 -26.96
CA LYS A 92 14.87 2.28 -25.67
C LYS A 92 16.21 2.84 -25.23
N PHE A 93 17.13 3.09 -26.16
CA PHE A 93 18.38 3.78 -25.88
C PHE A 93 18.13 5.22 -25.42
N MET A 94 17.23 5.95 -26.07
CA MET A 94 16.82 7.28 -25.59
C MET A 94 16.21 7.20 -24.19
N ALA A 95 15.34 6.23 -23.91
CA ALA A 95 14.76 6.01 -22.58
C ALA A 95 15.82 5.66 -21.51
N LEU A 96 16.87 4.93 -21.89
CA LEU A 96 18.01 4.64 -21.02
C LEU A 96 18.76 5.92 -20.65
N MET A 97 19.04 6.80 -21.62
CA MET A 97 19.69 8.10 -21.37
C MET A 97 18.84 8.99 -20.43
N TYR A 98 17.53 9.01 -20.61
CA TYR A 98 16.61 9.68 -19.69
C TYR A 98 16.69 9.14 -18.26
N SER A 99 16.86 7.82 -18.11
CA SER A 99 16.98 7.18 -16.80
C SER A 99 18.29 7.54 -16.11
N TYR A 100 19.41 7.56 -16.84
CA TYR A 100 20.71 7.96 -16.28
C TYR A 100 20.71 9.40 -15.75
N LEU A 101 19.98 10.30 -16.40
CA LEU A 101 19.84 11.69 -15.95
C LEU A 101 18.74 11.90 -14.90
N ASN A 102 18.06 10.84 -14.45
CA ASN A 102 16.90 10.90 -13.55
C ASN A 102 15.76 11.82 -14.04
N ILE A 103 15.66 12.05 -15.35
CA ILE A 103 14.65 12.92 -15.94
C ILE A 103 13.35 12.12 -16.10
N SER A 104 12.34 12.45 -15.28
CA SER A 104 11.04 11.78 -15.32
C SER A 104 10.01 12.65 -16.03
N ILE A 105 9.83 12.41 -17.33
CA ILE A 105 8.89 13.16 -18.19
C ILE A 105 7.43 13.03 -17.69
N SER A 106 7.04 11.88 -17.12
CA SER A 106 5.69 11.66 -16.57
C SER A 106 5.40 12.49 -15.31
N LYS A 107 6.44 12.94 -14.60
CA LYS A 107 6.32 13.74 -13.37
C LYS A 107 6.56 15.22 -13.62
N ASN A 108 6.88 15.62 -14.86
CA ASN A 108 7.39 16.95 -15.22
C ASN A 108 8.56 17.42 -14.34
N ILE A 109 9.35 16.50 -13.79
CA ILE A 109 10.52 16.82 -12.95
C ILE A 109 11.74 16.85 -13.86
N VAL A 110 12.28 18.06 -14.05
CA VAL A 110 13.62 18.29 -14.61
C VAL A 110 14.43 18.88 -13.45
N PRO A 111 15.61 18.31 -13.11
CA PRO A 111 16.47 18.88 -12.08
C PRO A 111 16.74 20.37 -12.37
N ASP A 112 16.63 21.23 -11.35
CA ASP A 112 16.75 22.69 -11.53
C ASP A 112 18.13 23.11 -12.07
N GLU A 113 19.17 22.30 -11.83
CA GLU A 113 20.55 22.45 -12.36
C GLU A 113 20.64 22.35 -13.90
N ILE A 114 19.64 21.75 -14.55
CA ILE A 114 19.63 21.44 -15.99
C ILE A 114 18.77 22.46 -16.77
N LYS A 115 17.91 23.19 -16.07
CA LYS A 115 16.91 24.07 -16.67
C LYS A 115 17.55 25.35 -17.21
N GLY A 116 17.42 25.61 -18.51
CA GLY A 116 17.94 26.83 -19.15
C GLY A 116 19.19 26.67 -20.03
N ARG A 117 19.76 25.46 -20.16
CA ARG A 117 20.83 25.19 -21.15
C ARG A 117 20.37 25.46 -22.58
N GLU A 118 21.28 25.78 -23.48
CA GLU A 118 20.93 26.09 -24.88
C GLU A 118 21.19 24.90 -25.80
N ILE A 119 20.19 24.58 -26.62
CA ILE A 119 20.31 23.62 -27.72
C ILE A 119 20.65 24.41 -28.98
N HIS A 120 21.79 24.12 -29.58
CA HIS A 120 22.20 24.69 -30.86
C HIS A 120 21.71 23.79 -32.00
N HIS A 121 20.80 24.30 -32.82
CA HIS A 121 20.30 23.58 -33.99
C HIS A 121 21.18 23.87 -35.21
N SER A 122 21.71 22.82 -35.83
CA SER A 122 22.44 22.89 -37.12
C SER A 122 21.50 22.80 -38.33
N PHE A 123 21.94 23.29 -39.49
CA PHE A 123 21.24 23.10 -40.78
C PHE A 123 21.09 21.59 -41.09
N PRO A 124 19.94 21.10 -41.59
CA PRO A 124 18.77 21.83 -42.09
C PRO A 124 17.71 22.16 -41.02
N MET A 125 17.91 21.77 -39.75
CA MET A 125 16.89 21.94 -38.71
C MET A 125 16.55 23.41 -38.42
N THR A 126 17.49 24.32 -38.72
CA THR A 126 17.29 25.78 -38.66
C THR A 126 16.18 26.30 -39.58
N LEU A 127 15.71 25.50 -40.55
CA LEU A 127 14.55 25.83 -41.38
C LEU A 127 13.22 25.67 -40.63
N PHE A 128 13.18 24.80 -39.60
CA PHE A 128 11.96 24.42 -38.88
C PHE A 128 11.98 24.79 -37.40
N GLN A 129 13.15 25.12 -36.84
CA GLN A 129 13.34 25.51 -35.44
C GLN A 129 14.34 26.68 -35.34
N PRO A 130 14.23 27.54 -34.31
CA PRO A 130 15.20 28.61 -34.07
C PRO A 130 16.62 28.06 -33.89
N ARG A 131 17.65 28.83 -34.27
CA ARG A 131 19.07 28.43 -34.18
C ARG A 131 19.52 28.06 -32.77
N THR A 132 18.93 28.70 -31.76
CA THR A 132 19.19 28.44 -30.33
C THR A 132 17.88 28.35 -29.58
N VAL A 133 17.65 27.24 -28.87
CA VAL A 133 16.45 27.02 -28.06
C VAL A 133 16.84 26.66 -26.63
N ARG A 134 16.27 27.37 -25.65
CA ARG A 134 16.48 27.06 -24.24
C ARG A 134 15.80 25.75 -23.85
N LEU A 135 16.51 24.97 -23.04
CA LEU A 135 16.11 23.67 -22.58
C LEU A 135 15.03 23.84 -21.50
N ASN A 136 13.82 23.57 -21.94
CA ASN A 136 12.59 23.57 -21.16
C ASN A 136 11.99 22.18 -21.19
N HIS A 137 11.00 21.96 -20.33
CA HIS A 137 10.28 20.68 -20.30
C HIS A 137 9.62 20.32 -21.64
N ASN A 138 9.17 21.33 -22.41
CA ASN A 138 8.59 21.14 -23.73
C ASN A 138 9.63 20.72 -24.78
N THR A 139 10.84 21.28 -24.74
CA THR A 139 11.94 20.92 -25.65
C THR A 139 12.40 19.48 -25.42
N ILE A 140 12.48 19.06 -24.16
CA ILE A 140 12.77 17.66 -23.80
C ILE A 140 11.68 16.70 -24.30
N LYS A 141 10.40 17.06 -24.11
CA LYS A 141 9.26 16.30 -24.67
C LYS A 141 9.34 16.19 -26.19
N LEU A 142 9.69 17.28 -26.86
CA LEU A 142 9.84 17.33 -28.32
C LEU A 142 10.93 16.36 -28.82
N LEU A 143 12.11 16.36 -28.20
CA LEU A 143 13.18 15.41 -28.53
C LEU A 143 12.72 13.96 -28.38
N LYS A 144 12.00 13.64 -27.29
CA LYS A 144 11.41 12.30 -27.12
C LYS A 144 10.42 11.96 -28.23
N TYR A 145 9.53 12.87 -28.61
CA TYR A 145 8.54 12.62 -29.66
C TYR A 145 9.20 12.42 -31.03
N TRP A 146 10.27 13.16 -31.34
CA TRP A 146 11.07 12.95 -32.55
C TRP A 146 11.74 11.58 -32.62
N THR A 147 12.10 10.98 -31.48
CA THR A 147 12.56 9.58 -31.45
C THR A 147 11.39 8.59 -31.56
N TRP A 148 10.30 8.82 -30.82
CA TRP A 148 9.17 7.89 -30.75
C TRP A 148 8.34 7.82 -32.04
N GLN A 149 8.31 8.87 -32.85
CA GLN A 149 7.64 8.83 -34.15
C GLN A 149 8.22 7.72 -35.05
N PHE A 150 9.54 7.48 -35.02
CA PHE A 150 10.17 6.45 -35.84
C PHE A 150 9.70 5.03 -35.45
N VAL A 151 9.48 4.79 -34.15
CA VAL A 151 8.94 3.52 -33.63
C VAL A 151 7.54 3.23 -34.14
N VAL A 152 6.75 4.26 -34.46
CA VAL A 152 5.39 4.12 -34.97
C VAL A 152 5.37 4.09 -36.49
N ILE A 153 6.11 5.00 -37.14
CA ILE A 153 6.14 5.12 -38.60
C ILE A 153 6.75 3.88 -39.24
N ARG A 154 7.85 3.32 -38.69
CA ARG A 154 8.52 2.16 -39.30
C ARG A 154 7.58 0.94 -39.42
N PRO A 155 6.95 0.44 -38.35
CA PRO A 155 6.03 -0.70 -38.47
C PRO A 155 4.80 -0.42 -39.33
N VAL A 156 4.23 0.79 -39.26
CA VAL A 156 3.08 1.16 -40.09
C VAL A 156 3.45 1.12 -41.57
N CYS A 157 4.59 1.71 -41.95
CA CYS A 157 5.08 1.66 -43.32
C CYS A 157 5.41 0.22 -43.76
N SER A 158 6.10 -0.58 -42.93
CA SER A 158 6.43 -1.98 -43.27
C SER A 158 5.17 -2.83 -43.50
N VAL A 159 4.14 -2.71 -42.66
CA VAL A 159 2.86 -3.42 -42.85
C VAL A 159 2.14 -2.94 -44.12
N LEU A 160 2.12 -1.64 -44.39
CA LEU A 160 1.53 -1.09 -45.62
C LEU A 160 2.29 -1.57 -46.86
N MET A 161 3.63 -1.58 -46.83
CA MET A 161 4.46 -2.06 -47.93
C MET A 161 4.18 -3.54 -48.22
N ILE A 162 4.21 -4.41 -47.21
CA ILE A 162 3.91 -5.85 -47.38
C ILE A 162 2.49 -6.05 -47.92
N THR A 163 1.49 -5.37 -47.35
CA THR A 163 0.09 -5.53 -47.79
C THR A 163 -0.13 -5.07 -49.22
N LEU A 164 0.43 -3.93 -49.61
CA LEU A 164 0.36 -3.41 -50.98
C LEU A 164 1.10 -4.32 -51.98
N GLN A 165 2.24 -4.88 -51.57
CA GLN A 165 3.02 -5.82 -52.38
C GLN A 165 2.28 -7.15 -52.57
N VAL A 166 1.63 -7.69 -51.54
CA VAL A 166 0.78 -8.88 -51.63
C VAL A 166 -0.45 -8.64 -52.51
N LEU A 167 -1.04 -7.45 -52.44
CA LEU A 167 -2.18 -7.03 -53.28
C LEU A 167 -1.78 -6.68 -54.73
N ARG A 168 -0.50 -6.80 -55.10
CA ARG A 168 0.09 -6.42 -56.39
C ARG A 168 -0.13 -4.96 -56.79
N PHE A 169 -0.40 -4.07 -55.83
CA PHE A 169 -0.61 -2.64 -56.04
C PHE A 169 0.53 -1.83 -55.42
N TYR A 170 1.76 -2.03 -55.93
CA TYR A 170 2.97 -1.36 -55.42
C TYR A 170 3.82 -0.76 -56.56
N PRO A 171 3.37 0.36 -57.16
CA PRO A 171 4.11 1.03 -58.23
C PRO A 171 5.35 1.76 -57.72
N SER A 172 6.34 1.99 -58.59
CA SER A 172 7.65 2.54 -58.21
C SER A 172 7.55 3.88 -57.47
N TRP A 173 6.65 4.78 -57.89
CA TRP A 173 6.46 6.09 -57.22
C TRP A 173 6.05 5.94 -55.74
N LEU A 174 5.25 4.93 -55.41
CA LEU A 174 4.79 4.67 -54.06
C LEU A 174 5.93 4.10 -53.19
N SER A 175 6.78 3.27 -53.79
CA SER A 175 8.02 2.79 -53.14
C SER A 175 8.98 3.93 -52.79
N TRP A 176 9.22 4.85 -53.73
CA TRP A 176 9.98 6.08 -53.48
C TRP A 176 9.36 6.91 -52.36
N THR A 177 8.03 7.01 -52.32
CA THR A 177 7.31 7.76 -51.29
C THR A 177 7.54 7.17 -49.88
N PHE A 178 7.40 5.85 -49.71
CA PHE A 178 7.70 5.19 -48.44
C PHE A 178 9.17 5.34 -48.03
N THR A 179 10.09 5.21 -48.97
CA THR A 179 11.53 5.37 -48.74
C THR A 179 11.86 6.78 -48.25
N ILE A 180 11.29 7.82 -48.87
CA ILE A 180 11.46 9.22 -48.43
C ILE A 180 10.91 9.42 -47.01
N ILE A 181 9.68 8.95 -46.74
CA ILE A 181 9.06 9.06 -45.41
C ILE A 181 9.94 8.41 -44.33
N LEU A 182 10.44 7.20 -44.60
CA LEU A 182 11.30 6.48 -43.68
C LEU A 182 12.64 7.18 -43.47
N ASN A 183 13.28 7.68 -44.52
CA ASN A 183 14.55 8.40 -44.41
C ASN A 183 14.43 9.72 -43.63
N VAL A 184 13.34 10.47 -43.84
CA VAL A 184 13.04 11.69 -43.05
C VAL A 184 12.80 11.31 -41.59
N SER A 185 12.01 10.26 -41.34
CA SER A 185 11.70 9.78 -39.99
C SER A 185 12.95 9.32 -39.22
N VAL A 186 13.82 8.51 -39.83
CA VAL A 186 15.09 8.06 -39.23
C VAL A 186 16.02 9.25 -38.94
N SER A 187 16.15 10.16 -39.90
CA SER A 187 17.03 11.33 -39.77
C SER A 187 16.60 12.22 -38.60
N LEU A 188 15.29 12.45 -38.43
CA LEU A 188 14.75 13.21 -37.31
C LEU A 188 14.99 12.51 -35.96
N ALA A 189 14.85 11.18 -35.91
CA ALA A 189 15.10 10.39 -34.70
C ALA A 189 16.60 10.43 -34.31
N LEU A 190 17.51 10.26 -35.26
CA LEU A 190 18.96 10.35 -35.00
C LEU A 190 19.38 11.76 -34.59
N TYR A 191 18.83 12.78 -35.26
CA TYR A 191 19.05 14.18 -34.89
C TYR A 191 18.65 14.46 -33.44
N SER A 192 17.48 13.96 -33.01
CA SER A 192 17.01 14.13 -31.64
C SER A 192 17.98 13.55 -30.60
N LEU A 193 18.61 12.43 -30.93
CA LEU A 193 19.56 11.74 -30.06
C LEU A 193 20.90 12.49 -29.99
N VAL A 194 21.41 12.95 -31.13
CA VAL A 194 22.65 13.74 -31.23
C VAL A 194 22.48 15.08 -30.50
N ALA A 195 21.36 15.77 -30.72
CA ALA A 195 21.04 17.01 -30.02
C ALA A 195 20.95 16.80 -28.50
N PHE A 196 20.34 15.69 -28.06
CA PHE A 196 20.30 15.34 -26.63
C PHE A 196 21.70 15.05 -26.06
N TYR A 197 22.51 14.28 -26.78
CA TYR A 197 23.87 13.96 -26.35
C TYR A 197 24.74 15.21 -26.20
N HIS A 198 24.73 16.13 -27.17
CA HIS A 198 25.53 17.35 -27.08
C HIS A 198 25.22 18.21 -25.84
N VAL A 199 23.98 18.20 -25.38
CA VAL A 199 23.56 18.99 -24.21
C VAL A 199 23.93 18.33 -22.89
N PHE A 200 23.98 16.99 -22.88
CA PHE A 200 24.15 16.17 -21.68
C PHE A 200 25.46 15.36 -21.67
N ALA A 201 26.42 15.70 -22.53
CA ALA A 201 27.64 14.92 -22.72
C ALA A 201 28.44 14.76 -21.42
N LYS A 202 28.54 15.84 -20.62
CA LYS A 202 29.27 15.84 -19.34
C LYS A 202 28.63 14.93 -18.30
N GLU A 203 27.30 14.96 -18.18
CA GLU A 203 26.57 14.15 -17.19
C GLU A 203 26.52 12.67 -17.59
N LEU A 204 26.54 12.38 -18.90
CA LEU A 204 26.49 11.02 -19.41
C LEU A 204 27.87 10.36 -19.49
N GLU A 205 28.96 11.11 -19.43
CA GLU A 205 30.35 10.62 -19.47
C GLU A 205 30.62 9.36 -18.63
N PRO A 206 30.25 9.27 -17.34
CA PRO A 206 30.52 8.07 -16.52
C PRO A 206 29.83 6.80 -17.05
N HIS A 207 28.80 6.94 -17.88
CA HIS A 207 28.04 5.83 -18.43
C HIS A 207 28.49 5.38 -19.83
N LYS A 208 29.58 5.94 -20.38
CA LYS A 208 30.14 5.62 -21.72
C LYS A 208 29.08 5.55 -22.84
N PRO A 209 28.31 6.62 -23.06
CA PRO A 209 27.13 6.63 -23.95
C PRO A 209 27.50 6.42 -25.42
N LEU A 210 28.65 6.92 -25.88
CA LEU A 210 29.11 6.75 -27.26
C LEU A 210 29.38 5.29 -27.59
N ALA A 211 30.06 4.54 -26.71
CA ALA A 211 30.31 3.12 -26.91
C ALA A 211 28.99 2.33 -27.02
N LYS A 212 28.01 2.66 -26.16
CA LYS A 212 26.67 2.08 -26.20
C LYS A 212 25.92 2.42 -27.50
N PHE A 213 26.00 3.67 -27.96
CA PHE A 213 25.39 4.08 -29.23
C PHE A 213 26.05 3.41 -30.44
N MET A 214 27.38 3.30 -30.46
CA MET A 214 28.14 2.62 -31.51
C MET A 214 27.79 1.14 -31.60
N CYS A 215 27.49 0.47 -30.48
CA CYS A 215 27.01 -0.92 -30.49
C CYS A 215 25.62 -1.08 -31.14
N ILE A 216 24.81 -0.03 -31.18
CA ILE A 216 23.49 -0.03 -31.82
C ILE A 216 23.62 0.35 -33.29
N LYS A 217 24.20 1.53 -33.58
CA LYS A 217 24.23 2.05 -34.95
C LYS A 217 25.33 1.43 -35.79
N GLY A 218 26.41 0.94 -35.18
CA GLY A 218 27.46 0.19 -35.86
C GLY A 218 26.90 -1.00 -36.62
N ILE A 219 26.04 -1.82 -35.99
CA ILE A 219 25.37 -2.96 -36.63
C ILE A 219 24.70 -2.54 -37.94
N VAL A 220 23.88 -1.49 -37.89
CA VAL A 220 23.12 -0.99 -39.05
C VAL A 220 24.04 -0.39 -40.11
N PHE A 221 25.06 0.34 -39.67
CA PHE A 221 26.02 1.02 -40.55
C PHE A 221 26.84 0.01 -41.36
N PHE A 222 27.44 -0.99 -40.70
CA PHE A 222 28.21 -2.03 -41.39
C PHE A 222 27.30 -2.87 -42.29
N CYS A 223 26.08 -3.21 -41.84
CA CYS A 223 25.11 -3.94 -42.65
C CYS A 223 24.76 -3.24 -43.97
N PHE A 224 24.65 -1.91 -43.95
CA PHE A 224 24.36 -1.11 -45.13
C PHE A 224 25.56 -0.99 -46.06
N TRP A 225 26.72 -0.59 -45.53
CA TRP A 225 27.92 -0.35 -46.35
C TRP A 225 28.49 -1.60 -46.98
N GLN A 226 28.37 -2.77 -46.33
CA GLN A 226 28.79 -4.02 -46.95
C GLN A 226 27.93 -4.38 -48.17
N GLY A 227 26.64 -4.05 -48.17
CA GLY A 227 25.76 -4.24 -49.34
C GLY A 227 26.25 -3.38 -50.51
N VAL A 228 26.46 -2.09 -50.27
CA VAL A 228 26.98 -1.16 -51.29
C VAL A 228 28.35 -1.61 -51.85
N VAL A 229 29.24 -2.14 -51.00
CA VAL A 229 30.55 -2.63 -51.43
C VAL A 229 30.40 -3.90 -52.29
N LEU A 230 29.49 -4.82 -51.93
CA LEU A 230 29.22 -6.01 -52.74
C LEU A 230 28.60 -5.64 -54.09
N ASP A 231 27.64 -4.70 -54.12
CA ASP A 231 27.06 -4.15 -55.35
C ASP A 231 28.15 -3.60 -56.29
N ILE A 232 29.12 -2.86 -55.74
CA ILE A 232 30.26 -2.32 -56.50
C ILE A 232 31.16 -3.45 -57.01
N LEU A 233 31.46 -4.47 -56.19
CA LEU A 233 32.30 -5.60 -56.60
C LEU A 233 31.64 -6.45 -57.70
N VAL A 234 30.32 -6.58 -57.68
CA VAL A 234 29.53 -7.18 -58.76
C VAL A 234 29.59 -6.30 -60.01
N ALA A 235 29.39 -4.99 -59.89
CA ALA A 235 29.44 -4.06 -61.02
C ALA A 235 30.83 -3.98 -61.70
N VAL A 236 31.91 -4.12 -60.92
CA VAL A 236 33.30 -4.18 -61.41
C VAL A 236 33.63 -5.57 -62.00
N GLY A 237 32.75 -6.55 -61.87
CA GLY A 237 32.89 -7.89 -62.45
C GLY A 237 33.86 -8.80 -61.70
N PHE A 238 34.17 -8.49 -60.44
CA PHE A 238 35.03 -9.32 -59.58
C PHE A 238 34.31 -10.57 -59.08
N ILE A 239 33.01 -10.46 -58.79
CA ILE A 239 32.14 -11.57 -58.39
C ILE A 239 31.39 -12.06 -59.65
N LYS A 240 31.75 -13.25 -60.16
CA LYS A 240 31.08 -13.90 -61.30
C LYS A 240 30.39 -15.18 -60.84
N SER A 241 29.15 -15.42 -61.27
CA SER A 241 28.53 -16.72 -61.04
C SER A 241 29.12 -17.74 -62.03
N HIS A 242 29.81 -18.76 -61.50
CA HIS A 242 30.39 -19.83 -62.31
C HIS A 242 29.42 -21.02 -62.51
N HIS A 243 28.21 -20.95 -61.92
CA HIS A 243 27.19 -22.01 -61.99
C HIS A 243 25.96 -21.52 -62.75
N PHE A 244 25.54 -22.29 -63.77
CA PHE A 244 24.38 -22.03 -64.65
C PHE A 244 23.02 -21.85 -63.94
N TRP A 245 22.93 -22.19 -62.64
CA TRP A 245 21.69 -22.20 -61.84
C TRP A 245 21.65 -21.15 -60.72
N LEU A 246 22.70 -20.34 -60.55
CA LEU A 246 22.78 -19.31 -59.51
C LEU A 246 22.97 -17.93 -60.15
N ASP A 247 21.93 -17.10 -60.06
CA ASP A 247 22.01 -15.70 -60.46
C ASP A 247 22.97 -14.94 -59.55
N VAL A 248 23.63 -13.92 -60.09
CA VAL A 248 24.60 -13.10 -59.37
C VAL A 248 23.97 -12.41 -58.14
N GLU A 249 22.70 -12.04 -58.23
CA GLU A 249 21.92 -11.42 -57.14
C GLU A 249 21.78 -12.33 -55.92
N HIS A 250 21.45 -13.62 -56.11
CA HIS A 250 21.32 -14.57 -55.00
C HIS A 250 22.67 -14.90 -54.34
N LEU A 251 23.76 -14.84 -55.12
CA LEU A 251 25.12 -15.03 -54.61
C LEU A 251 25.55 -13.85 -53.72
N GLU A 252 25.20 -12.63 -54.12
CA GLU A 252 25.44 -11.41 -53.34
C GLU A 252 24.68 -11.42 -52.01
N GLU A 253 23.37 -11.71 -52.04
CA GLU A 253 22.54 -11.82 -50.83
C GLU A 253 23.09 -12.88 -49.85
N ALA A 254 23.57 -14.01 -50.39
CA ALA A 254 24.18 -15.06 -49.58
C ALA A 254 25.51 -14.62 -48.95
N LEU A 255 26.38 -13.92 -49.68
CA LEU A 255 27.64 -13.39 -49.16
C LEU A 255 27.39 -12.35 -48.06
N GLN A 256 26.44 -11.44 -48.27
CA GLN A 256 26.06 -10.44 -47.27
C GLN A 256 25.55 -11.11 -45.99
N ASN A 257 24.68 -12.11 -46.10
CA ASN A 257 24.14 -12.83 -44.94
C ASN A 257 25.22 -13.61 -44.16
N ILE A 258 26.24 -14.15 -44.83
CA ILE A 258 27.40 -14.79 -44.18
C ILE A 258 28.19 -13.76 -43.38
N LEU A 259 28.48 -12.60 -43.96
CA LEU A 259 29.22 -11.52 -43.29
C LEU A 259 28.48 -11.01 -42.05
N VAL A 260 27.16 -10.78 -42.16
CA VAL A 260 26.34 -10.38 -41.00
C VAL A 260 26.44 -11.41 -39.86
N CYS A 261 26.36 -12.71 -40.16
CA CYS A 261 26.46 -13.75 -39.13
C CYS A 261 27.79 -13.66 -38.36
N LEU A 262 28.91 -13.42 -39.06
CA LEU A 262 30.24 -13.27 -38.45
C LEU A 262 30.35 -11.99 -37.63
N GLU A 263 29.89 -10.86 -38.17
CA GLU A 263 29.93 -9.56 -37.49
C GLU A 263 29.12 -9.56 -36.18
N MET A 264 27.98 -10.26 -36.14
CA MET A 264 27.13 -10.31 -34.95
C MET A 264 27.80 -11.03 -33.77
N VAL A 265 28.79 -11.88 -34.01
CA VAL A 265 29.66 -12.41 -32.94
C VAL A 265 30.48 -11.28 -32.33
N VAL A 266 31.15 -10.48 -33.17
CA VAL A 266 31.96 -9.33 -32.71
C VAL A 266 31.09 -8.32 -31.95
N PHE A 267 29.91 -7.98 -32.48
CA PHE A 267 29.01 -7.05 -31.82
C PHE A 267 28.44 -7.59 -30.51
N SER A 268 28.17 -8.90 -30.40
CA SER A 268 27.73 -9.51 -29.14
C SER A 268 28.80 -9.40 -28.04
N VAL A 269 30.09 -9.53 -28.39
CA VAL A 269 31.21 -9.31 -27.46
C VAL A 269 31.36 -7.83 -27.11
N LEU A 270 31.27 -6.92 -28.08
CA LEU A 270 31.31 -5.47 -27.83
C LEU A 270 30.15 -5.02 -26.91
N GLN A 271 28.97 -5.63 -27.05
CA GLN A 271 27.84 -5.37 -26.18
C GLN A 271 28.09 -5.82 -24.73
N GLN A 272 28.85 -6.90 -24.49
CA GLN A 272 29.27 -7.29 -23.13
C GLN A 272 30.14 -6.21 -22.47
N TYR A 273 31.02 -5.57 -23.23
CA TYR A 273 31.84 -4.45 -22.74
C TYR A 273 31.00 -3.18 -22.52
N ALA A 274 30.18 -2.79 -23.49
CA ALA A 274 29.41 -1.54 -23.43
C ALA A 274 28.26 -1.56 -22.40
N TYR A 275 27.64 -2.72 -22.18
CA TYR A 275 26.49 -2.90 -21.29
C TYR A 275 26.80 -3.79 -20.08
N HIS A 276 28.04 -3.70 -19.57
CA HIS A 276 28.51 -4.50 -18.45
C HIS A 276 27.69 -4.33 -17.15
N VAL A 277 27.62 -5.39 -16.33
CA VAL A 277 26.77 -5.46 -15.11
C VAL A 277 27.37 -4.80 -13.87
N TYR A 278 28.66 -4.45 -13.89
CA TYR A 278 29.40 -3.86 -12.75
C TYR A 278 28.65 -2.74 -11.99
N PRO A 279 28.01 -1.74 -12.64
CA PRO A 279 27.26 -0.70 -11.92
C PRO A 279 26.10 -1.23 -11.05
N TYR A 280 25.62 -2.44 -11.33
CA TYR A 280 24.50 -3.09 -10.65
C TYR A 280 24.95 -4.18 -9.66
N SER A 281 26.20 -4.66 -9.78
CA SER A 281 26.75 -5.72 -8.91
C SER A 281 26.86 -5.29 -7.44
N GLY A 282 27.25 -4.03 -7.19
CA GLY A 282 27.20 -3.39 -5.88
C GLY A 282 28.04 -4.09 -4.80
N ASP A 283 29.34 -4.13 -5.00
CA ASP A 283 30.27 -4.26 -3.89
C ASP A 283 30.25 -2.98 -3.06
N VAL A 284 30.02 -3.14 -1.75
CA VAL A 284 30.17 -2.08 -0.76
C VAL A 284 31.66 -1.79 -0.67
N LYS A 285 32.09 -0.60 -1.13
CA LYS A 285 33.49 -0.15 -1.12
C LYS A 285 33.95 0.22 0.31
N GLY A 286 33.88 -0.70 1.26
CA GLY A 286 34.18 -0.41 2.68
C GLY A 286 33.54 -1.40 3.64
N GLY A 287 33.91 -2.68 3.50
CA GLY A 287 33.38 -3.73 4.37
C GLY A 287 34.36 -4.89 4.54
N ALA A 288 34.46 -5.38 5.77
CA ALA A 288 35.15 -6.61 6.12
C ALA A 288 34.12 -7.59 6.67
N GLY A 289 34.23 -8.86 6.28
CA GLY A 289 33.28 -9.89 6.65
C GLY A 289 33.97 -11.20 6.99
N LEU A 290 33.43 -11.88 8.00
CA LEU A 290 33.70 -13.26 8.35
C LEU A 290 32.49 -14.10 7.92
N SER A 291 32.74 -15.11 7.09
CA SER A 291 31.68 -16.01 6.63
C SER A 291 31.20 -16.93 7.77
N SER A 292 29.93 -17.31 7.74
CA SER A 292 29.36 -18.27 8.70
C SER A 292 30.03 -19.64 8.55
N THR A 293 30.49 -20.22 9.66
CA THR A 293 31.04 -21.59 9.71
C THR A 293 30.15 -22.48 10.57
N GLY A 294 29.44 -23.44 9.96
CA GLY A 294 28.53 -24.35 10.68
C GLY A 294 27.22 -23.68 11.10
N PHE A 295 26.76 -23.92 12.34
CA PHE A 295 25.56 -23.29 12.92
C PHE A 295 25.81 -21.86 13.45
N ILE A 296 27.02 -21.33 13.27
CA ILE A 296 27.47 -20.04 13.80
C ILE A 296 27.26 -18.94 12.74
N GLY A 297 26.65 -17.82 13.14
CA GLY A 297 26.41 -16.66 12.26
C GLY A 297 27.72 -16.00 11.80
N GLY A 298 27.69 -15.36 10.62
CA GLY A 298 28.84 -14.58 10.13
C GLY A 298 28.90 -13.18 10.76
N LEU A 299 30.10 -12.59 10.84
CA LEU A 299 30.30 -11.21 11.29
C LEU A 299 30.52 -10.30 10.08
N ILE A 300 29.98 -9.09 10.12
CA ILE A 300 30.26 -8.06 9.12
C ILE A 300 30.50 -6.72 9.80
N SER A 301 31.53 -6.02 9.37
CA SER A 301 31.87 -4.67 9.80
C SER A 301 31.96 -3.77 8.57
N LEU A 302 31.17 -2.69 8.56
CA LEU A 302 31.06 -1.75 7.44
C LEU A 302 31.47 -0.36 7.90
N TRP A 303 32.15 0.40 7.03
CA TRP A 303 32.55 1.78 7.30
C TRP A 303 32.39 2.68 6.08
N ASN A 304 32.34 3.98 6.33
CA ASN A 304 32.35 4.99 5.27
C ASN A 304 33.78 5.41 4.97
N GLU A 305 34.30 5.06 3.78
CA GLU A 305 35.64 5.45 3.34
C GLU A 305 35.83 6.98 3.25
N ASP A 306 34.77 7.77 3.14
CA ASP A 306 34.88 9.24 3.16
C ASP A 306 35.27 9.79 4.54
N VAL A 307 35.00 9.01 5.61
CA VAL A 307 35.18 9.43 7.01
C VAL A 307 36.33 8.69 7.68
N VAL A 308 36.45 7.39 7.41
CA VAL A 308 37.41 6.49 8.05
C VAL A 308 38.25 5.80 6.99
N GLN A 309 39.57 5.86 7.15
CA GLN A 309 40.52 5.04 6.41
C GLN A 309 40.91 3.85 7.28
N VAL A 310 40.52 2.63 6.86
CA VAL A 310 40.97 1.40 7.52
C VAL A 310 42.39 1.09 7.05
N THR A 311 43.32 0.96 8.00
CA THR A 311 44.74 0.70 7.75
C THR A 311 45.09 -0.76 7.84
N ASP A 312 44.42 -1.50 8.74
CA ASP A 312 44.67 -2.92 8.94
C ASP A 312 43.41 -3.65 9.40
N GLN A 313 43.35 -4.95 9.14
CA GLN A 313 42.26 -5.82 9.55
C GLN A 313 42.81 -7.15 10.07
N TYR A 314 42.29 -7.58 11.22
CA TYR A 314 42.60 -8.88 11.79
C TYR A 314 41.32 -9.72 11.85
N VAL A 315 41.33 -10.82 11.11
CA VAL A 315 40.19 -11.73 10.99
C VAL A 315 40.51 -13.00 11.79
N HIS A 316 39.80 -13.19 12.89
CA HIS A 316 39.83 -14.43 13.66
C HIS A 316 38.56 -15.25 13.43
N SER A 317 38.56 -16.51 13.87
CA SER A 317 37.39 -17.40 13.75
C SER A 317 36.14 -16.91 14.51
N ARG A 318 36.31 -16.03 15.49
CA ARG A 318 35.27 -15.60 16.45
C ARG A 318 35.22 -14.09 16.70
N PHE A 319 36.16 -13.33 16.15
CA PHE A 319 36.14 -11.87 16.22
C PHE A 319 36.79 -11.24 15.00
N LEU A 320 36.36 -10.03 14.67
CA LEU A 320 36.87 -9.23 13.56
C LEU A 320 37.34 -7.90 14.11
N ALA A 321 38.64 -7.63 14.04
CA ALA A 321 39.22 -6.37 14.47
C ALA A 321 39.62 -5.50 13.28
N LEU A 322 39.29 -4.22 13.35
CA LEU A 322 39.61 -3.22 12.34
C LEU A 322 40.43 -2.09 12.98
N VAL A 323 41.60 -1.82 12.41
CA VAL A 323 42.42 -0.66 12.77
C VAL A 323 42.13 0.44 11.77
N GLY A 324 41.68 1.58 12.27
CA GLY A 324 41.23 2.69 11.43
C GLY A 324 41.70 4.04 11.92
N LYS A 325 41.78 4.97 10.98
CA LYS A 325 42.08 6.39 11.21
C LYS A 325 40.97 7.25 10.65
N PHE A 326 40.57 8.30 11.37
CA PHE A 326 39.66 9.30 10.80
C PHE A 326 40.39 10.17 9.79
N LYS A 327 39.85 10.34 8.57
CA LYS A 327 40.50 11.17 7.53
C LYS A 327 40.70 12.64 7.93
N ASN A 328 39.85 13.14 8.82
CA ASN A 328 39.87 14.51 9.33
C ASN A 328 40.42 14.64 10.76
N GLY A 329 41.10 13.62 11.31
CA GLY A 329 41.61 13.66 12.68
C GLY A 329 42.91 12.87 12.87
N PRO A 330 43.72 13.21 13.89
CA PRO A 330 44.98 12.50 14.16
C PRO A 330 44.76 11.15 14.85
N MET A 331 43.54 10.86 15.33
CA MET A 331 43.25 9.70 16.17
C MET A 331 43.09 8.41 15.36
N GLU A 332 43.93 7.43 15.69
CA GLU A 332 43.80 6.03 15.28
C GLU A 332 43.05 5.25 16.36
N PHE A 333 42.27 4.27 15.95
CA PHE A 333 41.43 3.48 16.84
C PHE A 333 41.31 2.04 16.34
N VAL A 334 40.91 1.14 17.24
CA VAL A 334 40.63 -0.25 16.92
C VAL A 334 39.18 -0.56 17.28
N VAL A 335 38.42 -1.12 16.34
CA VAL A 335 37.07 -1.64 16.59
C VAL A 335 37.11 -3.15 16.46
N ILE A 336 36.67 -3.85 17.50
CA ILE A 336 36.61 -5.32 17.53
C ILE A 336 35.16 -5.76 17.65
N ASN A 337 34.68 -6.47 16.63
CA ASN A 337 33.36 -7.08 16.60
C ASN A 337 33.48 -8.55 17.05
N VAL A 338 32.78 -8.93 18.11
CA VAL A 338 32.90 -10.24 18.77
C VAL A 338 31.66 -11.09 18.57
N TYR A 339 31.86 -12.38 18.30
CA TYR A 339 30.84 -13.42 18.40
C TYR A 339 31.34 -14.53 19.33
N GLY A 340 30.98 -14.42 20.61
CA GLY A 340 31.39 -15.35 21.66
C GLY A 340 30.80 -16.75 21.47
N THR A 341 31.45 -17.76 22.03
CA THR A 341 31.01 -19.16 21.92
C THR A 341 29.85 -19.48 22.87
N LEU A 342 28.93 -20.32 22.40
CA LEU A 342 27.85 -20.91 23.20
C LEU A 342 28.34 -22.12 24.02
N VAL A 343 29.47 -22.71 23.64
CA VAL A 343 30.03 -23.91 24.29
C VAL A 343 30.85 -23.49 25.50
N GLU A 344 30.44 -23.90 26.70
CA GLU A 344 31.06 -23.45 27.96
C GLU A 344 32.55 -23.80 28.06
N ALA A 345 32.95 -24.99 27.61
CA ALA A 345 34.34 -25.45 27.66
C ALA A 345 35.32 -24.60 26.81
N GLU A 346 34.82 -23.88 25.80
CA GLU A 346 35.65 -23.09 24.90
C GLU A 346 35.74 -21.61 25.30
N LYS A 347 35.01 -21.18 26.34
CA LYS A 347 34.94 -19.77 26.73
C LYS A 347 36.25 -19.27 27.32
N GLU A 348 36.90 -20.07 28.16
CA GLU A 348 38.17 -19.71 28.79
C GLU A 348 39.27 -19.50 27.74
N ASP A 349 39.41 -20.45 26.82
CA ASP A 349 40.33 -20.34 25.68
C ASP A 349 40.02 -19.11 24.82
N PHE A 350 38.75 -18.91 24.47
CA PHE A 350 38.32 -17.79 23.63
C PHE A 350 38.61 -16.42 24.26
N TYR A 351 38.27 -16.22 25.55
CA TYR A 351 38.56 -14.96 26.23
C TYR A 351 40.05 -14.77 26.50
N GLY A 352 40.81 -15.85 26.68
CA GLY A 352 42.27 -15.81 26.74
C GLY A 352 42.90 -15.34 25.41
N GLU A 353 42.44 -15.87 24.28
CA GLU A 353 42.86 -15.44 22.94
C GLU A 353 42.51 -13.97 22.68
N LEU A 354 41.28 -13.55 23.01
CA LEU A 354 40.85 -12.17 22.85
C LEU A 354 41.65 -11.22 23.74
N LEU A 355 41.97 -11.63 24.98
CA LEU A 355 42.82 -10.86 25.89
C LEU A 355 44.25 -10.73 25.35
N ASN A 356 44.84 -11.81 24.82
CA ASN A 356 46.16 -11.78 24.20
C ASN A 356 46.23 -10.84 23.00
N TYR A 357 45.12 -10.68 22.26
CA TYR A 357 45.02 -9.72 21.17
C TYR A 357 44.87 -8.27 21.66
N VAL A 358 44.04 -8.02 22.67
CA VAL A 358 43.74 -6.66 23.17
C VAL A 358 44.90 -6.07 23.99
N THR A 359 45.57 -6.88 24.80
CA THR A 359 46.63 -6.44 25.73
C THR A 359 47.80 -5.68 25.08
N PRO A 360 48.34 -6.08 23.91
CA PRO A 360 49.43 -5.36 23.26
C PRO A 360 49.03 -4.09 22.50
N ILE A 361 47.74 -3.76 22.41
CA ILE A 361 47.25 -2.62 21.61
C ILE A 361 47.36 -1.31 22.41
N ASN A 362 48.26 -0.41 21.98
CA ASN A 362 48.43 0.94 22.56
C ASN A 362 47.46 2.00 21.98
N LEU A 363 46.36 1.57 21.35
CA LEU A 363 45.35 2.43 20.73
C LEU A 363 44.02 2.34 21.49
N PRO A 364 43.12 3.33 21.37
CA PRO A 364 41.75 3.23 21.87
C PRO A 364 41.01 2.06 21.21
N VAL A 365 40.66 1.06 22.02
CA VAL A 365 39.92 -0.14 21.58
C VAL A 365 38.44 -0.01 21.96
N CYS A 366 37.57 -0.19 20.97
CA CYS A 366 36.14 -0.35 21.17
C CYS A 366 35.74 -1.79 20.88
N LEU A 367 35.20 -2.46 21.90
CA LEU A 367 34.77 -3.86 21.86
C LEU A 367 33.24 -3.91 21.85
N GLY A 368 32.65 -4.60 20.87
CA GLY A 368 31.20 -4.75 20.76
C GLY A 368 30.82 -6.03 20.02
N GLY A 369 29.59 -6.50 20.21
CA GLY A 369 29.10 -7.74 19.61
C GLY A 369 28.31 -8.59 20.59
N ASP A 370 28.10 -9.86 20.25
CA ASP A 370 27.44 -10.83 21.11
C ASP A 370 28.50 -11.65 21.84
N PHE A 371 28.61 -11.49 23.15
CA PHE A 371 29.62 -12.18 23.95
C PHE A 371 29.15 -13.54 24.45
N ASN A 372 27.86 -13.89 24.33
CA ASN A 372 27.28 -15.12 24.91
C ASN A 372 27.60 -15.32 26.42
N ALA A 373 27.85 -14.22 27.15
CA ALA A 373 28.12 -14.17 28.59
C ALA A 373 27.42 -12.94 29.20
N TYR A 374 27.23 -12.97 30.51
CA TYR A 374 26.53 -11.92 31.27
C TYR A 374 27.35 -11.55 32.51
N LEU A 375 27.24 -10.29 32.96
CA LEU A 375 28.02 -9.77 34.09
C LEU A 375 27.26 -9.88 35.41
N ASP A 376 25.94 -9.71 35.38
CA ASP A 376 25.07 -9.88 36.54
C ASP A 376 24.19 -11.14 36.36
N PRO A 377 24.14 -12.06 37.33
CA PRO A 377 23.21 -13.19 37.33
C PRO A 377 21.74 -12.81 37.08
N LYS A 378 21.34 -11.59 37.40
CA LYS A 378 19.98 -11.06 37.18
C LYS A 378 19.65 -10.81 35.70
N GLU A 379 20.66 -10.74 34.82
CA GLU A 379 20.47 -10.55 33.37
C GLU A 379 19.87 -11.78 32.68
N LYS A 380 19.90 -12.96 33.32
CA LYS A 380 19.41 -14.22 32.76
C LYS A 380 18.18 -14.73 33.51
N MET A 381 17.01 -14.70 32.87
CA MET A 381 15.78 -15.29 33.42
C MET A 381 15.54 -16.71 32.89
N GLY A 382 15.48 -17.69 33.80
CA GLY A 382 15.18 -19.10 33.51
C GLY A 382 16.41 -20.01 33.36
N LYS A 383 16.45 -21.06 34.20
CA LYS A 383 17.49 -22.11 34.39
C LYS A 383 18.72 -21.74 35.25
N SER A 384 19.44 -22.78 35.70
CA SER A 384 20.56 -22.75 36.65
C SER A 384 21.64 -21.73 36.28
N GLN A 385 22.05 -20.92 37.26
CA GLN A 385 23.09 -19.92 37.12
C GLN A 385 24.47 -20.59 37.10
N ASN A 386 25.26 -20.34 36.05
CA ASN A 386 26.62 -20.83 35.95
C ASN A 386 27.62 -19.74 36.36
N TRP A 387 28.05 -19.78 37.62
CA TRP A 387 28.98 -18.80 38.21
C TRP A 387 30.35 -18.78 37.53
N HIS A 388 30.83 -19.94 37.07
CA HIS A 388 32.15 -20.07 36.45
C HIS A 388 32.28 -19.24 35.16
N THR A 389 31.24 -19.23 34.32
CA THR A 389 31.23 -18.40 33.09
C THR A 389 31.25 -16.90 33.40
N ILE A 390 30.56 -16.49 34.46
CA ILE A 390 30.50 -15.08 34.88
C ILE A 390 31.89 -14.64 35.36
N ASP A 391 32.58 -15.48 36.12
CA ASP A 391 33.90 -15.18 36.66
C ASP A 391 34.96 -15.10 35.55
N ILE A 392 34.92 -15.99 34.56
CA ILE A 392 35.79 -15.91 33.36
C ILE A 392 35.57 -14.56 32.64
N PHE A 393 34.32 -14.18 32.41
CA PHE A 393 34.01 -12.94 31.69
C PHE A 393 34.37 -11.68 32.50
N ARG A 394 34.11 -11.68 33.81
CA ARG A 394 34.54 -10.59 34.72
C ARG A 394 36.05 -10.47 34.76
N SER A 395 36.76 -11.59 34.84
CA SER A 395 38.22 -11.64 34.79
C SER A 395 38.72 -10.99 33.50
N PHE A 396 38.16 -11.37 32.35
CA PHE A 396 38.50 -10.74 31.06
C PHE A 396 38.28 -9.22 31.08
N VAL A 397 37.10 -8.76 31.48
CA VAL A 397 36.74 -7.32 31.52
C VAL A 397 37.72 -6.54 32.42
N GLN A 398 38.07 -7.11 33.57
CA GLN A 398 38.99 -6.50 34.53
C GLN A 398 40.43 -6.44 33.99
N HIS A 399 40.94 -7.54 33.42
CA HIS A 399 42.29 -7.59 32.85
C HIS A 399 42.44 -6.72 31.61
N ALA A 400 41.41 -6.65 30.76
CA ALA A 400 41.36 -5.80 29.58
C ALA A 400 41.05 -4.32 29.89
N LYS A 401 40.78 -3.97 31.17
CA LYS A 401 40.45 -2.61 31.64
C LYS A 401 39.29 -1.95 30.87
N LEU A 402 38.27 -2.74 30.51
CA LEU A 402 37.14 -2.26 29.72
C LEU A 402 36.18 -1.43 30.59
N ILE A 403 35.64 -0.35 30.02
CA ILE A 403 34.66 0.53 30.67
C ILE A 403 33.35 0.46 29.88
N ASN A 404 32.23 0.29 30.58
CA ASN A 404 30.90 0.41 29.97
C ASN A 404 30.62 1.86 29.60
N LEU A 405 30.32 2.12 28.33
CA LEU A 405 29.87 3.43 27.87
C LEU A 405 28.48 3.72 28.46
N PRO A 406 28.28 4.81 29.22
CA PRO A 406 27.00 5.11 29.84
C PRO A 406 25.97 5.51 28.78
N VAL A 407 24.91 4.72 28.66
CA VAL A 407 23.72 5.08 27.89
C VAL A 407 22.77 5.83 28.83
N SER A 408 22.47 7.10 28.55
CA SER A 408 21.54 7.89 29.35
C SER A 408 20.09 7.39 29.20
N GLY A 409 19.57 6.69 30.21
CA GLY A 409 18.23 6.09 30.24
C GLY A 409 17.12 6.94 30.85
N VAL A 410 15.90 6.40 30.81
CA VAL A 410 14.64 6.99 31.32
C VAL A 410 14.65 7.06 32.87
N VAL A 411 14.01 8.10 33.43
CA VAL A 411 13.91 8.32 34.89
C VAL A 411 13.02 7.25 35.53
N SER A 412 13.37 6.78 36.73
CA SER A 412 12.67 5.67 37.44
C SER A 412 11.15 5.82 37.50
N SER A 413 10.65 7.03 37.74
CA SER A 413 9.21 7.33 37.81
C SER A 413 8.44 7.06 36.51
N GLN A 414 9.13 7.07 35.36
CA GLN A 414 8.52 6.74 34.06
C GLN A 414 8.63 5.25 33.73
N SER A 415 9.58 4.52 34.34
CA SER A 415 9.63 3.05 34.26
C SER A 415 8.44 2.46 35.01
N ASP A 416 8.21 2.96 36.22
CA ASP A 416 7.14 2.45 37.10
C ASP A 416 5.75 2.58 36.44
N PHE A 417 5.48 3.70 35.75
CA PHE A 417 4.24 3.90 35.01
C PHE A 417 4.08 2.96 33.80
N LEU A 418 5.18 2.61 33.12
CA LEU A 418 5.15 1.72 31.95
C LEU A 418 5.05 0.24 32.32
N GLU A 419 5.25 -0.10 33.59
CA GLU A 419 5.20 -1.46 34.14
C GLU A 419 3.84 -1.78 34.82
N GLU A 420 2.91 -0.82 34.88
CA GLU A 420 1.57 -1.03 35.44
C GLU A 420 0.70 -1.98 34.59
N VAL A 421 -0.20 -2.70 35.26
CA VAL A 421 -1.07 -3.71 34.64
C VAL A 421 -2.25 -3.07 33.90
N PHE A 422 -2.48 -3.47 32.65
CA PHE A 422 -3.59 -2.97 31.82
C PHE A 422 -4.95 -3.21 32.47
N THR A 423 -5.79 -2.16 32.48
CA THR A 423 -7.16 -2.26 32.98
C THR A 423 -8.15 -2.69 31.89
N GLU A 424 -9.28 -3.30 32.26
CA GLU A 424 -10.33 -3.66 31.29
C GLU A 424 -10.86 -2.44 30.53
N GLN A 425 -10.99 -1.32 31.23
CA GLN A 425 -11.49 -0.07 30.67
C GLN A 425 -10.56 0.45 29.57
N GLU A 426 -9.25 0.36 29.78
CA GLU A 426 -8.22 0.74 28.81
C GLU A 426 -8.26 -0.16 27.56
N VAL A 427 -8.37 -1.48 27.75
CA VAL A 427 -8.49 -2.45 26.65
C VAL A 427 -9.78 -2.21 25.86
N TRP A 428 -10.91 -2.00 26.54
CA TRP A 428 -12.17 -1.67 25.88
C TRP A 428 -12.12 -0.33 25.16
N GLN A 429 -11.44 0.68 25.72
CA GLN A 429 -11.28 1.99 25.10
C GLN A 429 -10.45 1.89 23.80
N ALA A 430 -9.43 1.04 23.76
CA ALA A 430 -8.67 0.74 22.55
C ALA A 430 -9.51 0.00 21.48
N ILE A 431 -10.36 -0.94 21.88
CA ILE A 431 -11.24 -1.69 20.97
C ILE A 431 -12.38 -0.82 20.43
N SER A 432 -13.03 -0.07 21.31
CA SER A 432 -14.16 0.80 20.99
C SER A 432 -13.76 1.99 20.11
N SER A 433 -12.56 2.55 20.31
CA SER A 433 -12.00 3.62 19.48
C SER A 433 -11.58 3.16 18.07
N SER A 434 -11.39 1.85 17.85
CA SER A 434 -10.99 1.32 16.54
C SER A 434 -12.14 1.28 15.52
N GLU A 435 -11.90 1.59 14.25
CA GLU A 435 -12.96 1.58 13.22
C GLU A 435 -13.46 0.15 12.89
N SER A 436 -14.79 -0.06 12.90
CA SER A 436 -15.41 -1.40 12.78
C SER A 436 -15.10 -2.13 11.47
N ALA A 437 -14.78 -1.38 10.42
CA ALA A 437 -14.50 -1.92 9.09
C ALA A 437 -12.98 -2.00 8.79
N LYS A 438 -12.11 -1.87 9.80
CA LYS A 438 -10.68 -2.14 9.65
C LYS A 438 -10.46 -3.51 8.99
N ALA A 439 -9.38 -3.59 8.21
CA ALA A 439 -9.01 -4.82 7.51
C ALA A 439 -9.01 -5.99 8.52
N PRO A 440 -9.69 -7.11 8.20
CA PRO A 440 -9.71 -8.24 9.11
C PRO A 440 -8.29 -8.78 9.31
N GLY A 441 -8.03 -9.32 10.50
CA GLY A 441 -6.78 -10.03 10.77
C GLY A 441 -6.65 -11.30 9.93
N SER A 442 -5.59 -12.07 10.17
CA SER A 442 -5.41 -13.42 9.57
C SER A 442 -6.57 -14.37 9.86
N ASP A 443 -7.36 -14.07 10.90
CA ASP A 443 -8.56 -14.77 11.32
C ASP A 443 -9.82 -14.42 10.48
N GLY A 444 -9.76 -13.38 9.66
CA GLY A 444 -10.87 -12.98 8.78
C GLY A 444 -11.97 -12.15 9.47
N PHE A 445 -11.87 -11.88 10.77
CA PHE A 445 -12.84 -11.08 11.51
C PHE A 445 -12.45 -9.61 11.56
N THR A 446 -13.42 -8.73 11.30
CA THR A 446 -13.24 -7.28 11.38
C THR A 446 -13.43 -6.78 12.81
N MET A 447 -12.95 -5.57 13.12
CA MET A 447 -13.11 -5.00 14.47
C MET A 447 -14.58 -4.83 14.88
N GLY A 448 -15.51 -4.76 13.91
CA GLY A 448 -16.95 -4.75 14.16
C GLY A 448 -17.48 -6.03 14.81
N PHE A 449 -16.86 -7.18 14.53
CA PHE A 449 -17.18 -8.46 15.18
C PHE A 449 -16.84 -8.39 16.68
N TYR A 450 -15.60 -7.98 17.00
CA TYR A 450 -15.12 -7.86 18.38
C TYR A 450 -15.98 -6.89 19.21
N LYS A 451 -16.41 -5.76 18.63
CA LYS A 451 -17.32 -4.82 19.28
C LYS A 451 -18.70 -5.42 19.54
N LYS A 452 -19.27 -6.11 18.56
CA LYS A 452 -20.63 -6.68 18.65
C LYS A 452 -20.71 -7.83 19.67
N TYR A 453 -19.64 -8.61 19.78
CA TYR A 453 -19.58 -9.79 20.66
C TYR A 453 -18.68 -9.62 21.89
N TRP A 454 -18.30 -8.38 22.24
CA TRP A 454 -17.42 -8.09 23.39
C TRP A 454 -17.88 -8.73 24.69
N LYS A 455 -19.20 -8.73 24.96
CA LYS A 455 -19.78 -9.37 26.15
C LYS A 455 -19.37 -10.84 26.32
N PHE A 456 -19.15 -11.55 25.21
CA PHE A 456 -18.74 -12.97 25.22
C PHE A 456 -17.23 -13.16 25.09
N LEU A 457 -16.53 -12.25 24.41
CA LEU A 457 -15.09 -12.33 24.15
C LEU A 457 -14.23 -11.74 25.28
N LYS A 458 -14.77 -10.78 26.04
CA LYS A 458 -14.11 -10.05 27.13
C LYS A 458 -13.35 -10.98 28.05
N VAL A 459 -13.99 -12.06 28.51
CA VAL A 459 -13.41 -12.97 29.50
C VAL A 459 -12.10 -13.57 28.97
N LYS A 460 -12.12 -14.13 27.75
CA LYS A 460 -10.93 -14.74 27.14
C LYS A 460 -9.84 -13.74 26.77
N ILE A 461 -10.21 -12.53 26.37
CA ILE A 461 -9.25 -11.49 26.00
C ILE A 461 -8.54 -10.92 27.24
N MET A 462 -9.29 -10.68 28.32
CA MET A 462 -8.70 -10.24 29.59
C MET A 462 -7.88 -11.36 30.22
N GLU A 463 -8.30 -12.63 30.09
CA GLU A 463 -7.53 -13.79 30.54
C GLU A 463 -6.16 -13.87 29.85
N PHE A 464 -6.08 -13.60 28.54
CA PHE A 464 -4.80 -13.49 27.83
C PHE A 464 -3.89 -12.39 28.40
N PHE A 465 -4.42 -11.18 28.64
CA PHE A 465 -3.60 -10.09 29.19
C PHE A 465 -3.19 -10.37 30.64
N PHE A 466 -4.11 -10.78 31.52
CA PHE A 466 -3.78 -11.02 32.93
C PHE A 466 -2.93 -12.27 33.17
N ILE A 467 -3.12 -13.34 32.39
CA ILE A 467 -2.47 -14.63 32.64
C ILE A 467 -1.27 -14.86 31.73
N ASP A 468 -1.35 -14.55 30.44
CA ASP A 468 -0.31 -14.93 29.48
C ASP A 468 0.69 -13.79 29.18
N PHE A 469 0.23 -12.53 29.15
CA PHE A 469 1.09 -11.35 28.91
C PHE A 469 1.98 -11.01 30.12
N TYR A 470 1.39 -10.83 31.32
CA TYR A 470 2.14 -10.38 32.52
C TYR A 470 2.92 -11.50 33.23
N ASN A 471 2.49 -12.77 33.16
CA ASN A 471 3.23 -13.89 33.78
C ASN A 471 4.29 -14.53 32.86
N GLY A 472 4.61 -13.87 31.73
CA GLY A 472 5.79 -14.21 30.93
C GLY A 472 5.74 -15.58 30.22
N LYS A 473 4.58 -16.04 29.74
CA LYS A 473 4.56 -17.23 28.88
C LYS A 473 5.07 -16.90 27.48
N LEU A 474 5.85 -17.82 26.90
CA LEU A 474 6.40 -17.74 25.55
C LEU A 474 5.31 -17.45 24.51
N TRP A 475 5.45 -16.32 23.84
CA TRP A 475 4.53 -15.84 22.82
C TRP A 475 4.68 -16.67 21.54
N VAL A 476 3.58 -17.11 20.96
CA VAL A 476 3.59 -17.77 19.64
C VAL A 476 4.06 -16.76 18.59
N HIS A 477 4.98 -17.17 17.71
CA HIS A 477 5.52 -16.35 16.62
C HIS A 477 4.42 -15.57 15.87
N GLY A 478 4.61 -14.24 15.74
CA GLY A 478 3.70 -13.37 14.99
C GLY A 478 3.54 -11.94 15.53
N VAL A 479 4.01 -11.67 16.76
CA VAL A 479 4.05 -10.30 17.29
C VAL A 479 5.36 -9.65 16.85
N ASN A 480 5.29 -8.66 15.96
CA ASN A 480 6.47 -7.87 15.57
C ASN A 480 7.03 -7.15 16.80
N HIS A 481 8.23 -7.50 17.22
CA HIS A 481 8.94 -6.78 18.27
C HIS A 481 9.68 -5.60 17.61
N ALA A 482 9.42 -4.39 18.09
CA ALA A 482 10.12 -3.19 17.64
C ALA A 482 10.78 -2.54 18.85
N PHE A 483 12.11 -2.51 18.85
CA PHE A 483 12.88 -1.74 19.83
C PHE A 483 12.76 -0.27 19.47
N ILE A 484 12.11 0.51 20.36
CA ILE A 484 12.04 1.97 20.22
C ILE A 484 13.26 2.55 20.92
N THR A 485 14.33 2.76 20.15
CA THR A 485 15.45 3.58 20.59
C THR A 485 15.22 5.03 20.13
N LEU A 486 15.14 5.97 21.07
CA LEU A 486 15.06 7.39 20.76
C LEU A 486 16.45 7.89 20.35
N ILE A 487 16.72 7.85 19.04
CA ILE A 487 17.91 8.47 18.47
C ILE A 487 17.66 9.98 18.38
N PRO A 488 18.50 10.85 18.99
CA PRO A 488 18.40 12.28 18.78
C PRO A 488 18.64 12.59 17.30
N LYS A 489 17.60 13.08 16.61
CA LYS A 489 17.63 13.35 15.17
C LYS A 489 18.36 14.65 14.87
N LYS A 490 19.69 14.70 15.05
CA LYS A 490 20.53 15.88 14.75
C LYS A 490 20.28 16.42 13.33
N VAL A 491 20.07 15.53 12.34
CA VAL A 491 19.78 15.88 10.93
C VAL A 491 18.36 16.42 10.68
N LYS A 492 17.37 16.13 11.54
CA LYS A 492 16.00 16.69 11.40
C LYS A 492 15.77 17.96 12.20
N SER A 493 16.65 18.26 13.15
CA SER A 493 16.56 19.47 13.95
C SER A 493 16.96 20.68 13.11
N LYS A 494 16.22 21.78 13.30
CA LYS A 494 16.52 23.07 12.68
C LYS A 494 16.54 24.16 13.73
N LEU A 495 17.53 25.05 13.65
CA LEU A 495 17.61 26.21 14.52
C LEU A 495 16.95 27.41 13.84
N TYR A 496 16.14 28.15 14.59
CA TYR A 496 15.39 29.31 14.11
C TYR A 496 15.74 30.52 14.95
N GLY A 497 16.24 31.58 14.32
CA GLY A 497 16.41 32.88 14.96
C GLY A 497 15.11 33.65 14.98
N ILE A 498 14.71 34.10 16.17
CA ILE A 498 13.70 35.14 16.31
C ILE A 498 14.44 36.37 16.82
N ASN A 499 14.59 37.38 15.96
CA ASN A 499 15.31 38.62 16.28
C ASN A 499 16.80 38.39 16.61
N VAL A 500 17.46 37.49 15.88
CA VAL A 500 18.89 37.17 16.01
C VAL A 500 19.53 37.23 14.62
N GLU A 501 20.76 37.72 14.52
CA GLU A 501 21.53 37.79 13.26
C GLU A 501 21.90 36.38 12.74
N GLU A 502 21.92 36.22 11.41
CA GLU A 502 22.14 34.92 10.75
C GLU A 502 23.49 34.28 11.12
N ASP A 503 24.52 35.09 11.35
CA ASP A 503 25.87 34.62 11.69
C ASP A 503 25.94 33.94 13.07
N ILE A 504 25.21 34.48 14.05
CA ILE A 504 25.14 33.92 15.41
C ILE A 504 24.38 32.59 15.40
N ILE A 505 23.28 32.53 14.64
CA ILE A 505 22.49 31.31 14.47
C ILE A 505 23.31 30.24 13.74
N GLY A 506 24.14 30.63 12.77
CA GLY A 506 25.05 29.73 12.07
C GLY A 506 26.07 29.08 13.00
N ASN A 507 26.67 29.84 13.91
CA ASN A 507 27.59 29.31 14.91
C ASN A 507 26.88 28.34 15.85
N TRP A 508 25.72 28.72 16.40
CA TRP A 508 24.95 27.84 17.29
C TRP A 508 24.45 26.57 16.58
N ALA A 509 24.03 26.67 15.31
CA ALA A 509 23.61 25.52 14.52
C ALA A 509 24.77 24.56 14.28
N LYS A 510 25.99 25.09 14.05
CA LYS A 510 27.22 24.32 13.90
C LYS A 510 27.61 23.61 15.21
N ASP A 511 27.54 24.30 16.34
CA ASP A 511 27.87 23.75 17.67
C ASP A 511 26.88 22.65 18.10
N ILE A 512 25.60 22.81 17.78
CA ILE A 512 24.54 21.82 18.05
C ILE A 512 24.54 20.67 17.03
N GLY A 513 25.16 20.87 15.85
CA GLY A 513 25.19 19.91 14.75
C GLY A 513 23.84 19.78 14.02
N CYS A 514 23.12 20.90 13.85
CA CYS A 514 21.83 20.98 13.16
C CYS A 514 21.83 22.06 12.05
N SER A 515 20.80 22.08 11.18
CA SER A 515 20.74 23.06 10.07
C SER A 515 19.97 24.34 10.46
N ILE A 516 20.33 25.50 9.89
CA ILE A 516 19.51 26.72 10.04
C ILE A 516 18.19 26.52 9.28
N GLY A 517 17.08 26.93 9.87
CA GLY A 517 15.77 26.90 9.22
C GLY A 517 15.18 28.28 8.94
N SER A 518 14.32 28.37 7.92
CA SER A 518 13.63 29.59 7.49
C SER A 518 12.10 29.51 7.66
N PHE A 519 11.44 30.61 8.05
CA PHE A 519 9.96 30.73 8.06
C PHE A 519 9.37 30.83 6.64
N LEU A 520 8.27 30.17 6.26
CA LEU A 520 7.33 29.33 7.01
C LEU A 520 7.83 27.92 7.32
N THR A 521 7.78 27.52 8.59
CA THR A 521 8.35 26.24 9.07
C THR A 521 7.25 25.26 9.44
N VAL A 522 7.42 23.98 9.12
CA VAL A 522 6.44 22.96 9.50
C VAL A 522 6.74 22.45 10.91
N TYR A 523 5.90 22.81 11.88
CA TYR A 523 5.97 22.33 13.25
C TYR A 523 4.78 21.42 13.55
N LEU A 524 5.02 20.19 14.00
CA LEU A 524 4.00 19.15 14.23
C LEU A 524 3.04 18.96 13.03
N GLY A 525 3.53 19.21 11.81
CA GLY A 525 2.74 19.12 10.59
C GLY A 525 1.99 20.40 10.19
N ILE A 526 2.08 21.51 10.95
CA ILE A 526 1.47 22.81 10.60
C ILE A 526 2.55 23.83 10.21
N PRO A 527 2.41 24.53 9.07
CA PRO A 527 3.29 25.63 8.70
C PRO A 527 3.05 26.87 9.60
N LEU A 528 4.04 27.19 10.43
CA LEU A 528 4.12 28.38 11.26
C LEU A 528 4.53 29.61 10.42
N GLY A 529 4.02 30.79 10.78
CA GLY A 529 4.39 32.06 10.15
C GLY A 529 3.46 32.54 9.01
N ALA A 530 2.30 31.90 8.81
CA ALA A 530 1.34 32.32 7.80
C ALA A 530 0.59 33.60 8.22
N LYS A 531 0.83 34.70 7.52
CA LYS A 531 0.14 35.99 7.75
C LYS A 531 -1.35 35.96 7.38
N ARG A 532 -1.79 35.02 6.53
CA ARG A 532 -3.18 34.84 6.10
C ARG A 532 -3.47 33.41 5.66
N ASN A 533 -4.75 33.05 5.57
CA ASN A 533 -5.19 31.81 4.93
C ASN A 533 -4.86 31.87 3.41
N CYS A 534 -3.82 31.16 2.98
CA CYS A 534 -3.36 31.13 1.59
C CYS A 534 -3.28 29.69 1.07
N GLU A 535 -3.28 29.49 -0.26
CA GLU A 535 -3.17 28.13 -0.84
C GLU A 535 -1.86 27.44 -0.43
N LYS A 536 -0.75 28.19 -0.32
CA LYS A 536 0.55 27.68 0.15
C LYS A 536 0.48 27.02 1.53
N LEU A 537 -0.43 27.46 2.41
CA LEU A 537 -0.64 26.86 3.74
C LEU A 537 -1.05 25.38 3.62
N TRP A 538 -1.84 25.04 2.60
CA TRP A 538 -2.44 23.72 2.43
C TRP A 538 -1.62 22.80 1.50
N GLU A 539 -0.55 23.30 0.89
CA GLU A 539 0.32 22.53 0.01
C GLU A 539 0.87 21.25 0.67
N PRO A 540 1.30 21.25 1.95
CA PRO A 540 1.76 20.02 2.61
C PRO A 540 0.69 18.92 2.65
N VAL A 541 -0.59 19.30 2.84
CA VAL A 541 -1.72 18.36 2.83
C VAL A 541 -1.89 17.76 1.43
N ILE A 542 -1.82 18.59 0.38
CA ILE A 542 -1.94 18.15 -1.01
C ILE A 542 -0.78 17.21 -1.40
N VAL A 543 0.45 17.54 -1.00
CA VAL A 543 1.63 16.71 -1.23
C VAL A 543 1.48 15.35 -0.53
N ASN A 544 0.99 15.32 0.71
CA ASN A 544 0.74 14.07 1.43
C ASN A 544 -0.35 13.22 0.77
N PHE A 545 -1.43 13.84 0.26
CA PHE A 545 -2.44 13.16 -0.55
C PHE A 545 -1.81 12.50 -1.78
N ASN A 546 -1.05 13.27 -2.57
CA ASN A 546 -0.40 12.76 -3.79
C ASN A 546 0.62 11.66 -3.49
N LYS A 547 1.40 11.78 -2.41
CA LYS A 547 2.36 10.75 -1.98
C LYS A 547 1.68 9.43 -1.63
N LYS A 548 0.53 9.46 -0.94
CA LYS A 548 -0.27 8.26 -0.64
C LYS A 548 -0.91 7.67 -1.90
N LEU A 549 -1.45 8.52 -2.78
CA LEU A 549 -2.03 8.09 -4.05
C LEU A 549 -0.99 7.43 -4.98
N ALA A 550 0.23 7.98 -5.07
CA ALA A 550 1.31 7.40 -5.87
C ALA A 550 1.75 6.01 -5.39
N GLY A 551 1.61 5.72 -4.08
CA GLY A 551 1.87 4.40 -3.52
C GLY A 551 0.78 3.37 -3.84
N TRP A 552 -0.44 3.81 -4.15
CA TRP A 552 -1.59 2.92 -4.39
C TRP A 552 -1.87 2.76 -5.88
N LYS A 553 -1.56 1.58 -6.42
CA LYS A 553 -1.95 1.23 -7.78
C LYS A 553 -3.45 1.00 -7.85
N ALA A 554 -4.20 1.97 -8.37
CA ALA A 554 -5.65 1.87 -8.55
C ALA A 554 -6.05 0.58 -9.32
N SER A 555 -5.25 0.11 -10.28
CA SER A 555 -5.50 -1.12 -11.04
C SER A 555 -5.53 -2.41 -10.19
N SER A 556 -4.83 -2.43 -9.05
CA SER A 556 -4.75 -3.60 -8.15
C SER A 556 -5.87 -3.66 -7.10
N LEU A 557 -6.64 -2.58 -6.96
CA LEU A 557 -7.63 -2.41 -5.91
C LEU A 557 -9.05 -2.35 -6.47
N SER A 558 -9.93 -3.19 -5.92
CA SER A 558 -11.38 -3.09 -6.16
C SER A 558 -11.95 -1.74 -5.73
N MET A 559 -13.06 -1.30 -6.33
CA MET A 559 -13.73 -0.04 -5.98
C MET A 559 -14.06 0.09 -4.48
N ALA A 560 -14.54 -0.99 -3.84
CA ALA A 560 -14.76 -1.00 -2.39
C ALA A 560 -13.46 -0.85 -1.57
N GLY A 561 -12.36 -1.43 -2.03
CA GLY A 561 -11.04 -1.24 -1.41
C GLY A 561 -10.55 0.21 -1.52
N ARG A 562 -10.78 0.86 -2.66
CA ARG A 562 -10.45 2.29 -2.84
C ARG A 562 -11.32 3.18 -1.97
N LEU A 563 -12.61 2.88 -1.87
CA LEU A 563 -13.53 3.56 -0.97
C LEU A 563 -13.07 3.46 0.49
N MET A 564 -12.63 2.28 0.92
CA MET A 564 -12.10 2.09 2.27
C MET A 564 -10.88 2.97 2.54
N LEU A 565 -9.94 3.05 1.59
CA LEU A 565 -8.75 3.90 1.71
C LEU A 565 -9.10 5.40 1.72
N ILE A 566 -10.11 5.81 0.96
CA ILE A 566 -10.62 7.19 1.02
C ILE A 566 -11.09 7.50 2.44
N LYS A 567 -11.93 6.65 3.02
CA LYS A 567 -12.52 6.89 4.35
C LYS A 567 -11.49 6.85 5.48
N SER A 568 -10.65 5.82 5.50
CA SER A 568 -9.71 5.58 6.61
C SER A 568 -8.46 6.46 6.55
N VAL A 569 -7.99 6.82 5.35
CA VAL A 569 -6.74 7.55 5.15
C VAL A 569 -6.96 8.93 4.55
N LEU A 570 -7.58 9.05 3.37
CA LEU A 570 -7.64 10.35 2.69
C LEU A 570 -8.55 11.35 3.42
N SER A 571 -9.65 10.89 4.02
CA SER A 571 -10.54 11.73 4.83
C SER A 571 -9.93 12.10 6.18
N SER A 572 -8.96 11.33 6.70
CA SER A 572 -8.32 11.61 8.00
C SER A 572 -7.11 12.54 7.91
N LEU A 573 -6.34 12.49 6.81
CA LEU A 573 -5.18 13.36 6.56
C LEU A 573 -5.44 14.87 6.75
N PRO A 574 -6.54 15.47 6.24
CA PRO A 574 -6.76 16.91 6.37
C PRO A 574 -7.36 17.31 7.72
N ILE A 575 -7.85 16.38 8.55
CA ILE A 575 -8.63 16.68 9.76
C ILE A 575 -7.86 17.62 10.70
N PHE A 576 -6.55 17.40 10.86
CA PHE A 576 -5.72 18.24 11.72
C PHE A 576 -5.74 19.72 11.28
N TYR A 577 -5.63 19.97 9.97
CA TYR A 577 -5.75 21.32 9.41
C TYR A 577 -7.19 21.85 9.47
N LEU A 578 -8.18 21.00 9.18
CA LEU A 578 -9.59 21.36 9.25
C LEU A 578 -10.05 21.68 10.68
N SER A 579 -9.32 21.24 11.70
CA SER A 579 -9.66 21.56 13.10
C SER A 579 -9.30 22.99 13.50
N ILE A 580 -8.37 23.63 12.78
CA ILE A 580 -7.82 24.95 13.14
C ILE A 580 -8.13 25.99 12.06
N PHE A 581 -8.02 25.61 10.78
CA PHE A 581 -8.15 26.52 9.65
C PHE A 581 -9.46 26.32 8.90
N LYS A 582 -10.13 27.43 8.58
CA LYS A 582 -11.26 27.43 7.65
C LYS A 582 -10.79 27.01 6.24
N ILE A 583 -11.37 25.95 5.67
CA ILE A 583 -10.98 25.46 4.35
C ILE A 583 -11.43 26.43 3.25
N GLN A 584 -10.55 26.70 2.28
CA GLN A 584 -10.89 27.48 1.11
C GLN A 584 -11.65 26.63 0.09
N SER A 585 -12.64 27.21 -0.60
CA SER A 585 -13.45 26.51 -1.60
C SER A 585 -12.62 25.84 -2.70
N LYS A 586 -11.58 26.52 -3.21
CA LYS A 586 -10.67 25.99 -4.24
C LYS A 586 -9.92 24.73 -3.76
N ILE A 587 -9.46 24.74 -2.50
CA ILE A 587 -8.70 23.65 -1.90
C ILE A 587 -9.61 22.46 -1.63
N GLY A 588 -10.81 22.71 -1.10
CA GLY A 588 -11.84 21.67 -0.96
C GLY A 588 -12.21 21.02 -2.29
N GLN A 589 -12.38 21.80 -3.37
CA GLN A 589 -12.62 21.26 -4.71
C GLN A 589 -11.45 20.44 -5.24
N LYS A 590 -10.21 20.89 -5.02
CA LYS A 590 -8.98 20.17 -5.42
C LYS A 590 -8.86 18.82 -4.70
N LEU A 591 -9.06 18.78 -3.38
CA LEU A 591 -9.06 17.54 -2.60
C LEU A 591 -10.18 16.58 -3.03
N ASN A 592 -11.39 17.11 -3.24
CA ASN A 592 -12.53 16.32 -3.73
C ASN A 592 -12.25 15.71 -5.11
N SER A 593 -11.65 16.47 -6.03
CA SER A 593 -11.24 15.99 -7.35
C SER A 593 -10.22 14.85 -7.27
N LEU A 594 -9.23 14.96 -6.38
CA LEU A 594 -8.24 13.89 -6.15
C LEU A 594 -8.90 12.61 -5.63
N MET A 595 -9.78 12.71 -4.64
CA MET A 595 -10.52 11.55 -4.12
C MET A 595 -11.44 10.94 -5.19
N ALA A 596 -12.08 11.77 -6.02
CA ALA A 596 -12.95 11.32 -7.10
C ALA A 596 -12.21 10.58 -8.20
N ASN A 597 -11.08 11.13 -8.64
CA ASN A 597 -10.23 10.48 -9.63
C ASN A 597 -9.66 9.16 -9.09
N PHE A 598 -9.35 9.07 -7.80
CA PHE A 598 -8.91 7.81 -7.20
C PHE A 598 -10.03 6.77 -7.11
N LEU A 599 -11.24 7.16 -6.69
CA LEU A 599 -12.37 6.23 -6.59
C LEU A 599 -12.73 5.63 -7.95
N TRP A 600 -12.90 6.50 -8.96
CA TRP A 600 -13.38 6.12 -10.29
C TRP A 600 -12.27 5.68 -11.26
N GLY A 601 -11.01 6.10 -11.06
CA GLY A 601 -9.91 5.98 -12.03
C GLY A 601 -9.39 4.56 -12.30
N GLY A 602 -8.71 4.36 -13.43
CA GLY A 602 -8.16 3.07 -13.87
C GLY A 602 -6.65 2.92 -13.72
N GLY A 603 -6.00 3.72 -12.88
CA GLY A 603 -4.55 3.97 -12.92
C GLY A 603 -4.26 5.42 -13.32
N GLU A 604 -3.00 5.86 -13.23
CA GLU A 604 -2.59 7.26 -13.46
C GLU A 604 -2.87 7.76 -14.89
N GLU A 605 -3.01 6.86 -15.87
CA GLU A 605 -3.07 7.23 -17.29
C GLU A 605 -4.50 7.32 -17.87
N ASN A 606 -5.53 6.78 -17.20
CA ASN A 606 -6.90 6.75 -17.73
C ASN A 606 -7.91 7.40 -16.79
N LYS A 607 -8.30 8.66 -17.10
CA LYS A 607 -9.45 9.33 -16.48
C LYS A 607 -10.73 8.59 -16.90
N LYS A 608 -11.31 7.83 -15.97
CA LYS A 608 -12.62 7.20 -16.17
C LYS A 608 -13.74 8.20 -15.84
N MET A 609 -14.88 8.06 -16.53
CA MET A 609 -16.05 8.89 -16.29
C MET A 609 -16.56 8.72 -14.85
N HIS A 610 -16.89 9.84 -14.20
CA HIS A 610 -17.49 9.84 -12.85
C HIS A 610 -18.99 9.52 -13.01
N TRP A 611 -19.40 8.31 -12.65
CA TRP A 611 -20.75 7.81 -12.89
C TRP A 611 -21.83 8.42 -11.98
N VAL A 612 -21.43 8.85 -10.78
CA VAL A 612 -22.29 9.47 -9.78
C VAL A 612 -21.65 10.78 -9.33
N SER A 613 -22.46 11.83 -9.16
CA SER A 613 -21.97 13.13 -8.72
C SER A 613 -21.34 13.04 -7.32
N TRP A 614 -20.21 13.72 -7.15
CA TRP A 614 -19.44 13.66 -5.90
C TRP A 614 -20.24 14.17 -4.69
N ASN A 615 -21.14 15.14 -4.89
CA ASN A 615 -22.00 15.66 -3.83
C ASN A 615 -22.98 14.61 -3.28
N LYS A 616 -23.39 13.62 -4.08
CA LYS A 616 -24.26 12.52 -3.62
C LYS A 616 -23.48 11.45 -2.83
N ILE A 617 -22.15 11.42 -2.94
CA ILE A 617 -21.28 10.42 -2.27
C ILE A 617 -21.04 10.78 -0.79
N PHE A 618 -21.16 12.07 -0.44
CA PHE A 618 -20.87 12.61 0.88
C PHE A 618 -21.95 12.42 1.95
N LYS A 619 -23.14 11.97 1.54
CA LYS A 619 -24.24 11.76 2.50
C LYS A 619 -23.91 10.58 3.44
N PRO A 620 -24.71 10.36 4.49
CA PRO A 620 -24.68 9.10 5.24
C PRO A 620 -25.11 7.91 4.38
N LYS A 621 -24.71 6.68 4.76
CA LYS A 621 -25.17 5.46 4.09
C LYS A 621 -26.69 5.27 4.16
N SER A 622 -27.32 5.75 5.24
CA SER A 622 -28.77 5.75 5.42
C SER A 622 -29.49 6.56 4.34
N ALA A 623 -28.89 7.65 3.86
CA ALA A 623 -29.39 8.47 2.76
C ALA A 623 -28.88 8.01 1.37
N GLY A 624 -28.62 6.71 1.20
CA GLY A 624 -28.34 6.12 -0.11
C GLY A 624 -26.99 6.43 -0.75
N SER A 625 -25.99 6.77 0.05
CA SER A 625 -24.65 7.09 -0.45
C SER A 625 -23.59 6.09 0.01
N LEU A 626 -22.34 6.32 -0.42
CA LEU A 626 -21.20 5.50 -0.01
C LEU A 626 -20.69 5.83 1.39
N GLY A 627 -21.18 6.89 2.06
CA GLY A 627 -20.79 7.27 3.41
C GLY A 627 -19.38 7.85 3.53
N VAL A 628 -18.96 8.65 2.54
CA VAL A 628 -17.69 9.42 2.62
C VAL A 628 -17.97 10.72 3.36
N VAL A 629 -17.05 11.15 4.22
CA VAL A 629 -17.23 12.37 5.01
C VAL A 629 -17.07 13.63 4.15
N ASP A 630 -18.01 14.57 4.22
CA ASP A 630 -17.85 15.89 3.59
C ASP A 630 -16.83 16.73 4.38
N LEU A 631 -15.71 17.05 3.75
CA LEU A 631 -14.64 17.85 4.36
C LEU A 631 -15.11 19.27 4.73
N LYS A 632 -16.05 19.87 3.99
CA LYS A 632 -16.55 21.22 4.27
C LYS A 632 -17.46 21.22 5.50
N LEU A 633 -18.39 20.27 5.59
CA LEU A 633 -19.26 20.12 6.76
C LEU A 633 -18.43 19.77 8.00
N THR A 634 -17.47 18.87 7.85
CA THR A 634 -16.56 18.46 8.94
C THR A 634 -15.70 19.61 9.43
N ASN A 635 -15.19 20.47 8.53
CA ASN A 635 -14.49 21.68 8.92
C ASN A 635 -15.38 22.62 9.76
N ARG A 636 -16.63 22.83 9.35
CA ARG A 636 -17.58 23.68 10.09
C ARG A 636 -17.89 23.12 11.48
N ALA A 637 -18.15 21.82 11.57
CA ALA A 637 -18.39 21.15 12.85
C ALA A 637 -17.14 21.15 13.77
N LEU A 638 -15.94 20.94 13.21
CA LEU A 638 -14.70 21.02 13.97
C LEU A 638 -14.41 22.43 14.51
N LEU A 639 -14.66 23.47 13.70
CA LEU A 639 -14.54 24.85 14.14
C LEU A 639 -15.61 25.19 15.19
N GLY A 640 -16.84 24.67 15.04
CA GLY A 640 -17.90 24.80 16.05
C GLY A 640 -17.54 24.16 17.39
N LYS A 641 -16.78 23.05 17.38
CA LYS A 641 -16.28 22.41 18.61
C LYS A 641 -15.41 23.34 19.46
N TRP A 642 -14.66 24.27 18.85
CA TRP A 642 -13.88 25.26 19.61
C TRP A 642 -14.76 26.27 20.36
N VAL A 643 -15.92 26.62 19.80
CA VAL A 643 -16.91 27.47 20.48
C VAL A 643 -17.53 26.73 21.66
N TRP A 644 -17.88 25.45 21.49
CA TRP A 644 -18.36 24.61 22.58
C TRP A 644 -17.30 24.44 23.68
N LYS A 645 -16.03 24.20 23.30
CA LYS A 645 -14.90 24.14 24.24
C LYS A 645 -14.69 25.46 24.98
N PHE A 646 -14.85 26.61 24.31
CA PHE A 646 -14.73 27.91 24.95
C PHE A 646 -15.74 28.07 26.09
N ALA A 647 -16.99 27.64 25.89
CA ALA A 647 -17.99 27.71 26.95
C ALA A 647 -17.69 26.76 28.12
N ASN A 648 -17.27 25.53 27.84
CA ASN A 648 -17.18 24.46 28.85
C ASN A 648 -15.81 24.30 29.51
N GLU A 649 -14.68 24.58 28.83
CA GLU A 649 -13.31 24.43 29.36
C GLU A 649 -12.84 25.70 30.10
N LYS A 650 -13.43 25.99 31.26
CA LYS A 650 -13.22 27.27 31.98
C LYS A 650 -11.79 27.49 32.48
N ASP A 651 -11.10 26.45 32.92
CA ASP A 651 -9.74 26.54 33.50
C ASP A 651 -8.60 26.36 32.48
N SER A 652 -8.92 26.28 31.19
CA SER A 652 -7.93 26.02 30.16
C SER A 652 -7.03 27.24 29.91
N LEU A 653 -5.71 27.02 29.81
CA LEU A 653 -4.72 28.08 29.59
C LEU A 653 -5.01 28.94 28.34
N TRP A 654 -5.50 28.31 27.27
CA TRP A 654 -5.83 29.00 26.03
C TRP A 654 -7.03 29.94 26.18
N LYS A 655 -8.04 29.54 26.97
CA LYS A 655 -9.18 30.40 27.31
C LYS A 655 -8.74 31.55 28.20
N ASN A 656 -7.95 31.27 29.25
CA ASN A 656 -7.41 32.30 30.15
C ASN A 656 -6.63 33.37 29.39
N PHE A 657 -5.80 32.98 28.42
CA PHE A 657 -5.09 33.91 27.55
C PHE A 657 -6.04 34.79 26.71
N LEU A 658 -7.05 34.19 26.07
CA LEU A 658 -8.03 34.93 25.27
C LEU A 658 -8.87 35.88 26.13
N CYS A 659 -9.40 35.39 27.25
CA CYS A 659 -10.19 36.17 28.21
C CYS A 659 -9.38 37.34 28.77
N SER A 660 -8.12 37.11 29.16
CA SER A 660 -7.21 38.18 29.62
C SER A 660 -6.94 39.23 28.53
N LYS A 661 -6.71 38.80 27.28
CA LYS A 661 -6.47 39.70 26.14
C LYS A 661 -7.64 40.66 25.87
N HIS A 662 -8.87 40.17 26.07
CA HIS A 662 -10.10 40.92 25.79
C HIS A 662 -10.74 41.54 27.03
N SER A 663 -10.12 41.41 28.21
CA SER A 663 -10.69 41.83 29.50
C SER A 663 -12.08 41.25 29.77
N VAL A 664 -12.28 39.98 29.42
CA VAL A 664 -13.54 39.24 29.64
C VAL A 664 -13.32 38.19 30.74
N SER A 665 -14.31 37.97 31.60
CA SER A 665 -14.24 36.90 32.62
C SER A 665 -14.14 35.51 31.97
N CYS A 666 -13.30 34.64 32.53
CA CYS A 666 -13.18 33.23 32.13
C CYS A 666 -14.47 32.41 32.37
N LEU A 667 -15.41 32.96 33.14
CA LEU A 667 -16.75 32.38 33.34
C LEU A 667 -17.72 32.73 32.19
N SER A 668 -17.34 33.63 31.27
CA SER A 668 -18.21 33.97 30.15
C SER A 668 -18.28 32.82 29.13
N MET A 669 -19.50 32.51 28.68
CA MET A 669 -19.77 31.56 27.61
C MET A 669 -19.97 32.24 26.24
N ASP A 670 -20.14 33.56 26.23
CA ASP A 670 -20.38 34.33 25.00
C ASP A 670 -19.07 34.64 24.28
N VAL A 671 -18.87 33.95 23.15
CA VAL A 671 -17.67 34.10 22.31
C VAL A 671 -17.61 35.47 21.62
N ASN A 672 -18.73 36.18 21.45
CA ASN A 672 -18.74 37.50 20.78
C ASN A 672 -17.96 38.56 21.56
N LYS A 673 -17.93 38.45 22.89
CA LYS A 673 -17.17 39.36 23.76
C LYS A 673 -15.66 39.25 23.56
N VAL A 674 -15.20 38.15 22.97
CA VAL A 674 -13.78 37.83 22.74
C VAL A 674 -13.43 37.96 21.24
N LEU A 675 -14.17 38.78 20.50
CA LEU A 675 -13.94 39.04 19.08
C LEU A 675 -13.54 40.50 18.84
N SER A 676 -12.33 40.71 18.31
CA SER A 676 -11.81 42.00 17.87
C SER A 676 -11.22 41.93 16.46
N HIS A 677 -11.26 43.04 15.73
CA HIS A 677 -10.62 43.17 14.41
C HIS A 677 -9.09 42.97 14.47
N LYS A 678 -8.47 43.24 15.62
CA LYS A 678 -7.03 43.07 15.87
C LYS A 678 -6.64 41.61 16.15
N ASP A 679 -7.60 40.69 16.21
CA ASP A 679 -7.32 39.29 16.50
C ASP A 679 -6.76 38.52 15.32
N SER A 680 -6.12 37.40 15.67
CA SER A 680 -5.59 36.47 14.70
C SER A 680 -6.70 36.08 13.71
N TRP A 681 -6.33 36.01 12.44
CA TRP A 681 -7.26 35.60 11.38
C TRP A 681 -7.79 34.17 11.60
N ILE A 682 -7.07 33.36 12.40
CA ILE A 682 -7.47 32.01 12.82
C ILE A 682 -8.66 32.09 13.77
N TRP A 683 -8.54 32.85 14.86
CA TRP A 683 -9.62 33.02 15.84
C TRP A 683 -10.87 33.63 15.21
N ARG A 684 -10.68 34.71 14.43
CA ARG A 684 -11.78 35.29 13.63
C ARG A 684 -12.40 34.28 12.67
N GLY A 685 -11.59 33.40 12.08
CA GLY A 685 -12.05 32.33 11.19
C GLY A 685 -12.95 31.30 11.88
N ILE A 686 -12.66 30.96 13.15
CA ILE A 686 -13.46 30.06 13.99
C ILE A 686 -14.80 30.73 14.34
N VAL A 687 -14.75 31.92 14.96
CA VAL A 687 -15.94 32.63 15.45
C VAL A 687 -16.88 33.02 14.30
N ASN A 688 -16.35 33.64 13.24
CA ASN A 688 -17.14 33.99 12.06
C ASN A 688 -17.68 32.77 11.32
N SER A 689 -17.08 31.58 11.53
CA SER A 689 -17.67 30.37 10.98
C SER A 689 -18.92 29.99 11.77
N TYR A 690 -18.83 29.91 13.09
CA TYR A 690 -19.98 29.59 13.94
C TYR A 690 -21.13 30.61 13.81
N MET A 691 -20.81 31.91 13.77
CA MET A 691 -21.81 33.00 13.72
C MET A 691 -22.38 33.27 12.33
N LYS A 692 -21.90 32.60 11.28
CA LYS A 692 -22.43 32.83 9.93
C LYS A 692 -23.89 32.39 9.86
N ASP A 693 -24.76 33.26 9.35
CA ASP A 693 -26.17 32.97 9.11
C ASP A 693 -26.36 32.16 7.83
N ASP A 694 -25.84 30.93 7.85
CA ASP A 694 -26.16 29.90 6.87
C ASP A 694 -26.84 28.72 7.57
N PHE A 695 -27.47 27.83 6.78
CA PHE A 695 -28.16 26.63 7.27
C PHE A 695 -27.32 25.84 8.30
N ILE A 696 -26.00 25.74 8.06
CA ILE A 696 -25.08 25.01 8.94
C ILE A 696 -24.87 25.75 10.26
N GLY A 697 -24.63 27.06 10.24
CA GLY A 697 -24.46 27.87 11.44
C GLY A 697 -25.74 27.90 12.29
N GLY A 698 -26.90 28.04 11.65
CA GLY A 698 -28.21 27.96 12.31
C GLY A 698 -28.44 26.61 12.99
N CYS A 699 -28.20 25.51 12.28
CA CYS A 699 -28.35 24.15 12.82
C CYS A 699 -27.43 23.87 14.01
N ILE A 700 -26.16 24.32 13.97
CA ILE A 700 -25.25 24.14 15.12
C ILE A 700 -25.78 24.91 16.35
N ARG A 701 -26.28 26.14 16.16
CA ARG A 701 -26.80 26.95 17.26
C ARG A 701 -28.12 26.42 17.83
N SER A 702 -28.99 25.82 17.00
CA SER A 702 -30.28 25.27 17.46
C SER A 702 -30.16 24.01 18.30
N HIS A 703 -29.04 23.29 18.22
CA HIS A 703 -28.78 22.06 18.99
C HIS A 703 -27.96 22.31 20.27
N VAL A 704 -27.61 23.57 20.55
CA VAL A 704 -26.86 23.96 21.75
C VAL A 704 -27.85 24.53 22.76
N ARG A 705 -27.97 23.89 23.92
CA ARG A 705 -28.78 24.36 25.06
C ARG A 705 -27.90 24.76 26.22
N LEU A 706 -28.35 25.76 26.98
CA LEU A 706 -27.72 26.14 28.24
C LEU A 706 -28.25 25.24 29.35
N GLN A 707 -27.35 24.64 30.13
CA GLN A 707 -27.69 24.01 31.39
C GLN A 707 -27.30 24.91 32.54
N VAL A 708 -28.29 25.15 33.38
CA VAL A 708 -28.27 25.94 34.61
C VAL A 708 -27.58 25.13 35.71
N GLY A 709 -26.49 25.65 36.26
CA GLY A 709 -25.74 25.02 37.35
C GLY A 709 -25.68 25.94 38.57
N ASN A 710 -24.60 26.72 38.66
CA ASN A 710 -24.34 27.67 39.75
C ASN A 710 -24.74 29.11 39.39
N ASP A 711 -25.22 29.32 38.16
CA ASP A 711 -25.93 30.49 37.65
C ASP A 711 -25.20 31.83 37.67
N LYS A 712 -23.88 31.78 37.82
CA LYS A 712 -23.01 32.96 37.85
C LYS A 712 -22.76 33.56 36.46
N SER A 713 -23.21 32.91 35.38
CA SER A 713 -22.87 33.32 34.00
C SER A 713 -24.06 33.52 33.05
N ILE A 714 -25.25 32.99 33.37
CA ILE A 714 -26.46 33.05 32.54
C ILE A 714 -27.30 34.29 32.87
N SER A 715 -27.75 35.03 31.85
CA SER A 715 -28.68 36.15 32.00
C SER A 715 -30.12 35.65 32.09
N PHE A 716 -30.82 36.02 33.16
CA PHE A 716 -32.17 35.52 33.45
C PHE A 716 -33.17 35.85 32.32
N TRP A 717 -33.15 37.08 31.80
CA TRP A 717 -34.14 37.52 30.81
C TRP A 717 -33.71 37.34 29.35
N ASN A 718 -32.41 37.46 29.08
CA ASN A 718 -31.88 37.59 27.72
C ASN A 718 -31.46 36.27 27.09
N ASP A 719 -31.00 35.30 27.89
CA ASP A 719 -30.49 34.03 27.39
C ASP A 719 -31.64 33.00 27.25
N THR A 720 -31.54 32.13 26.25
CA THR A 720 -32.43 30.97 26.07
C THR A 720 -31.96 29.82 26.96
N TRP A 721 -32.18 29.95 28.26
CA TRP A 721 -31.86 28.90 29.23
C TRP A 721 -33.08 28.07 29.65
N LEU A 722 -34.28 28.53 29.32
CA LEU A 722 -35.54 27.86 29.64
C LEU A 722 -36.49 27.78 28.42
N GLY A 723 -36.58 26.60 27.81
CA GLY A 723 -37.36 26.37 26.60
C GLY A 723 -36.71 26.91 25.33
N ASP A 724 -37.51 27.20 24.30
CA ASP A 724 -37.01 27.57 22.96
C ASP A 724 -36.80 29.08 22.75
N PHE A 725 -37.33 29.92 23.64
CA PHE A 725 -37.29 31.39 23.50
C PHE A 725 -36.84 32.06 24.81
N PRO A 726 -36.17 33.23 24.75
CA PRO A 726 -35.79 33.98 25.95
C PRO A 726 -37.01 34.35 26.78
N LEU A 727 -36.87 34.39 28.11
CA LEU A 727 -37.97 34.74 29.02
C LEU A 727 -38.56 36.13 28.75
N LYS A 728 -37.77 37.09 28.24
CA LYS A 728 -38.29 38.41 27.83
C LYS A 728 -39.28 38.37 26.66
N VAL A 729 -39.19 37.35 25.80
CA VAL A 729 -40.08 37.17 24.65
C VAL A 729 -41.37 36.47 25.08
N LEU A 730 -41.25 35.50 25.99
CA LEU A 730 -42.40 34.75 26.52
C LEU A 730 -43.22 35.57 27.53
N PHE A 731 -42.56 36.42 28.33
CA PHE A 731 -43.17 37.22 29.39
C PHE A 731 -42.80 38.71 29.26
N PRO A 732 -43.19 39.37 28.15
CA PRO A 732 -42.75 40.73 27.84
C PRO A 732 -43.24 41.77 28.84
N MET A 733 -44.42 41.56 29.46
CA MET A 733 -44.98 42.50 30.44
C MET A 733 -44.20 42.45 31.75
N ILE A 734 -43.87 41.25 32.24
CA ILE A 734 -43.08 41.09 33.47
C ILE A 734 -41.64 41.54 33.25
N PHE A 735 -41.06 41.29 32.08
CA PHE A 735 -39.73 41.81 31.73
C PHE A 735 -39.68 43.34 31.79
N ALA A 736 -40.67 44.03 31.22
CA ALA A 736 -40.73 45.49 31.25
C ALA A 736 -40.84 46.05 32.68
N LEU A 737 -41.48 45.30 33.59
CA LEU A 737 -41.68 45.68 34.99
C LEU A 737 -40.60 45.19 35.96
N SER A 738 -39.70 44.31 35.51
CA SER A 738 -38.60 43.77 36.31
C SER A 738 -37.61 44.86 36.71
N SER A 739 -37.25 44.92 38.00
CA SER A 739 -36.27 45.90 38.49
C SER A 739 -34.85 45.64 37.99
N ASN A 740 -34.54 44.42 37.54
CA ASN A 740 -33.19 44.03 37.11
C ASN A 740 -33.20 43.36 35.72
N GLN A 741 -33.53 44.10 34.66
CA GLN A 741 -33.65 43.56 33.30
C GLN A 741 -32.36 42.89 32.75
N GLY A 742 -31.19 43.22 33.30
CA GLY A 742 -29.89 42.64 32.93
C GLY A 742 -29.35 41.59 33.91
N GLY A 743 -30.10 41.24 34.95
CA GLY A 743 -29.63 40.38 36.04
C GLY A 743 -29.30 38.95 35.62
N LYS A 744 -28.43 38.32 36.39
CA LYS A 744 -28.10 36.89 36.28
C LYS A 744 -29.15 36.05 37.01
N VAL A 745 -29.22 34.77 36.71
CA VAL A 745 -30.22 33.87 37.33
C VAL A 745 -30.09 33.84 38.86
N THR A 746 -28.86 33.92 39.40
CA THR A 746 -28.63 34.05 40.85
C THR A 746 -29.20 35.32 41.49
N ASP A 747 -29.40 36.39 40.72
CA ASP A 747 -29.87 37.67 41.26
C ASP A 747 -31.40 37.68 41.49
N PHE A 748 -32.10 36.65 41.03
CA PHE A 748 -33.56 36.49 41.08
C PHE A 748 -34.03 35.44 42.09
N GLY A 749 -33.17 35.01 43.01
CA GLY A 749 -33.56 34.08 44.07
C GLY A 749 -32.53 33.96 45.20
N SER A 750 -32.88 33.19 46.22
CA SER A 750 -32.03 32.90 47.38
C SER A 750 -32.14 31.44 47.79
N PHE A 751 -31.08 30.88 48.36
CA PHE A 751 -31.11 29.55 48.97
C PHE A 751 -31.66 29.63 50.39
N ASP A 752 -32.78 28.95 50.61
CA ASP A 752 -33.38 28.73 51.91
C ASP A 752 -33.14 27.28 52.38
N SER A 753 -33.50 26.98 53.63
CA SER A 753 -33.31 25.65 54.25
C SER A 753 -34.00 24.48 53.51
N ASN A 754 -34.96 24.77 52.62
CA ASN A 754 -35.70 23.80 51.81
C ASN A 754 -35.31 23.79 50.31
N GLY A 755 -34.34 24.60 49.90
CA GLY A 755 -33.90 24.71 48.50
C GLY A 755 -33.90 26.13 47.95
N TRP A 756 -33.82 26.27 46.62
CA TRP A 756 -33.82 27.55 45.93
C TRP A 756 -35.23 28.17 45.86
N GLU A 757 -35.36 29.44 46.26
CA GLU A 757 -36.59 30.21 46.17
C GLU A 757 -36.43 31.41 45.21
N TRP A 758 -37.38 31.58 44.29
CA TRP A 758 -37.37 32.67 43.30
C TRP A 758 -37.97 33.95 43.87
N ASN A 759 -37.21 35.05 43.84
CA ASN A 759 -37.63 36.39 44.27
C ASN A 759 -37.51 37.41 43.11
N ILE A 760 -38.60 37.55 42.34
CA ILE A 760 -38.67 38.47 41.21
C ILE A 760 -39.29 39.80 41.67
N LYS A 761 -38.46 40.84 41.80
CA LYS A 761 -38.92 42.19 42.18
C LYS A 761 -39.41 42.98 40.97
N THR A 762 -40.60 43.55 41.08
CA THR A 762 -41.19 44.45 40.08
C THR A 762 -41.13 45.90 40.55
N MET A 763 -41.02 46.84 39.61
CA MET A 763 -40.91 48.28 39.87
C MET A 763 -42.20 48.90 40.45
N ARG A 764 -43.34 48.20 40.31
CA ARG A 764 -44.65 48.55 40.86
C ARG A 764 -45.47 47.29 41.15
N ASN A 765 -46.59 47.46 41.83
CA ASN A 765 -47.60 46.41 41.99
C ASN A 765 -48.19 46.00 40.63
N LEU A 766 -48.52 44.71 40.51
CA LEU A 766 -49.02 44.09 39.28
C LEU A 766 -50.54 44.26 39.14
N CYS A 767 -50.99 44.51 37.92
CA CYS A 767 -52.42 44.47 37.58
C CYS A 767 -52.88 43.02 37.32
N ASP A 768 -54.18 42.75 37.41
CA ASP A 768 -54.74 41.39 37.30
C ASP A 768 -54.31 40.62 36.03
N TRP A 769 -54.20 41.31 34.89
CA TRP A 769 -53.74 40.68 33.63
C TRP A 769 -52.22 40.41 33.61
N GLU A 770 -51.42 41.12 34.40
CA GLU A 770 -49.97 40.93 34.53
C GLU A 770 -49.67 39.78 35.48
N VAL A 771 -50.49 39.59 36.52
CA VAL A 771 -50.41 38.44 37.45
C VAL A 771 -50.47 37.12 36.69
N VAL A 772 -51.28 37.02 35.64
CA VAL A 772 -51.36 35.81 34.78
C VAL A 772 -50.00 35.47 34.14
N GLN A 773 -49.24 36.46 33.67
CA GLN A 773 -47.90 36.22 33.12
C GLN A 773 -46.89 35.83 34.21
N LEU A 774 -46.97 36.44 35.40
CA LEU A 774 -46.08 36.09 36.51
C LEU A 774 -46.33 34.66 37.01
N VAL A 775 -47.60 34.24 37.13
CA VAL A 775 -47.97 32.86 37.51
C VAL A 775 -47.49 31.87 36.44
N GLY A 776 -47.62 32.21 35.16
CA GLY A 776 -47.07 31.39 34.07
C GLY A 776 -45.54 31.27 34.09
N LEU A 777 -44.84 32.35 34.50
CA LEU A 777 -43.39 32.35 34.67
C LEU A 777 -42.97 31.49 35.87
N LEU A 778 -43.58 31.68 37.05
CA LEU A 778 -43.30 30.90 38.25
C LEU A 778 -43.63 29.41 38.08
N GLY A 779 -44.70 29.09 37.36
CA GLY A 779 -45.03 27.71 37.00
C GLY A 779 -43.93 27.01 36.21
N LYS A 780 -43.25 27.73 35.30
CA LYS A 780 -42.09 27.21 34.56
C LYS A 780 -40.80 27.14 35.39
N LEU A 781 -40.66 28.00 36.39
CA LEU A 781 -39.48 28.08 37.26
C LEU A 781 -39.50 27.06 38.41
N ASN A 782 -40.68 26.62 38.85
CA ASN A 782 -40.85 25.66 39.95
C ASN A 782 -40.25 24.26 39.66
N ASP A 783 -40.15 23.89 38.40
CA ASP A 783 -39.57 22.59 37.99
C ASP A 783 -38.03 22.57 38.03
N ILE A 784 -37.38 23.71 38.32
CA ILE A 784 -35.92 23.87 38.26
C ILE A 784 -35.32 23.76 39.65
N LYS A 785 -34.34 22.88 39.80
CA LYS A 785 -33.51 22.78 41.02
C LYS A 785 -32.09 23.23 40.71
N LEU A 786 -31.68 24.35 41.31
CA LEU A 786 -30.28 24.80 41.24
C LEU A 786 -29.41 23.93 42.15
N ASN A 787 -28.19 23.63 41.69
CA ASN A 787 -27.24 22.83 42.45
C ASN A 787 -25.90 23.58 42.51
N GLU A 788 -25.50 24.05 43.69
CA GLU A 788 -24.29 24.85 43.90
C GLU A 788 -22.99 24.13 43.46
N SER A 789 -23.02 22.79 43.42
CA SER A 789 -21.85 21.97 43.05
C SER A 789 -21.62 21.80 41.55
N LEU A 790 -22.64 22.07 40.72
CA LEU A 790 -22.54 21.95 39.26
C LEU A 790 -22.37 23.34 38.64
N GLU A 791 -21.43 23.49 37.72
CA GLU A 791 -21.26 24.77 37.04
C GLU A 791 -22.08 24.89 35.75
N ASP A 792 -22.38 26.12 35.35
CA ASP A 792 -23.07 26.42 34.08
C ASP A 792 -22.29 25.85 32.88
N CYS A 793 -22.97 25.15 31.97
CA CYS A 793 -22.36 24.56 30.77
C CYS A 793 -23.30 24.53 29.56
N LEU A 794 -22.72 24.36 28.37
CA LEU A 794 -23.46 24.13 27.12
C LEU A 794 -23.64 22.63 26.87
N LEU A 795 -24.89 22.21 26.77
CA LEU A 795 -25.30 20.88 26.33
C LEU A 795 -25.53 20.83 24.83
N TRP A 796 -25.31 19.65 24.25
CA TRP A 796 -25.65 19.32 22.87
C TRP A 796 -26.85 18.34 22.86
N ASP A 797 -27.92 18.69 22.16
CA ASP A 797 -29.23 17.99 22.22
C ASP A 797 -29.29 16.60 21.56
N ASP A 798 -28.20 16.12 20.99
CA ASP A 798 -28.20 14.95 20.12
C ASP A 798 -27.71 13.69 20.86
N VAL A 799 -28.43 12.58 20.69
CA VAL A 799 -28.32 11.26 21.35
C VAL A 799 -27.14 11.07 22.33
N GLY A 800 -27.39 11.27 23.63
CA GLY A 800 -26.60 10.79 24.77
C GLY A 800 -25.64 11.79 25.44
N GLU A 801 -25.60 11.78 26.78
CA GLU A 801 -24.72 12.51 27.74
C GLU A 801 -24.58 14.05 27.59
N GLY A 802 -25.10 14.67 26.54
CA GLY A 802 -25.04 16.13 26.33
C GLY A 802 -23.69 16.66 25.82
N LEU A 803 -22.78 15.79 25.41
CA LEU A 803 -21.43 16.15 24.98
C LEU A 803 -21.34 16.42 23.46
N TYR A 804 -20.57 17.45 23.07
CA TYR A 804 -20.39 17.79 21.65
C TYR A 804 -19.49 16.79 20.91
N SER A 805 -20.10 16.02 20.00
CA SER A 805 -19.38 15.17 19.05
C SER A 805 -19.49 15.72 17.63
N VAL A 806 -18.34 15.85 16.96
CA VAL A 806 -18.26 16.28 15.55
C VAL A 806 -19.09 15.36 14.66
N LYS A 807 -19.09 14.05 14.96
CA LYS A 807 -19.84 13.05 14.20
C LYS A 807 -21.35 13.24 14.36
N ALA A 808 -21.83 13.50 15.58
CA ALA A 808 -23.23 13.79 15.86
C ALA A 808 -23.66 15.06 15.11
N CYS A 809 -22.90 16.15 15.27
CA CYS A 809 -23.13 17.40 14.57
C CYS A 809 -23.19 17.24 13.04
N THR A 810 -22.24 16.53 12.42
CA THR A 810 -22.28 16.29 10.97
C THR A 810 -23.46 15.43 10.53
N THR A 811 -23.95 14.52 11.39
CA THR A 811 -25.10 13.66 11.09
C THR A 811 -26.38 14.49 11.08
N SER A 812 -26.57 15.35 12.08
CA SER A 812 -27.74 16.23 12.22
C SER A 812 -27.79 17.34 11.18
N ILE A 813 -26.64 17.81 10.70
CA ILE A 813 -26.60 18.71 9.52
C ILE A 813 -26.99 17.96 8.22
N SER A 814 -26.84 16.64 8.18
CA SER A 814 -27.01 15.81 6.97
C SER A 814 -28.36 15.08 6.87
N SER A 815 -29.24 15.20 7.87
CA SER A 815 -30.59 14.62 7.82
C SER A 815 -31.41 15.32 6.73
N VAL A 816 -31.57 14.64 5.61
CA VAL A 816 -32.48 15.02 4.52
C VAL A 816 -33.57 13.94 4.44
N ASP A 817 -34.80 14.36 4.14
CA ASP A 817 -36.08 13.61 4.04
C ASP A 817 -36.12 12.41 3.06
N GLU A 818 -34.99 11.77 2.73
CA GLU A 818 -34.98 10.55 1.92
C GLU A 818 -35.18 9.32 2.81
N ASP A 819 -36.15 8.46 2.45
CA ASP A 819 -36.62 7.31 3.21
C ASP A 819 -35.48 6.36 3.65
N PRO A 820 -34.97 6.45 4.91
CA PRO A 820 -33.74 5.76 5.35
C PRO A 820 -33.88 4.24 5.39
N PHE A 821 -35.13 3.78 5.41
CA PHE A 821 -35.52 2.38 5.55
C PHE A 821 -35.10 1.55 4.34
N MET A 822 -35.09 2.17 3.16
CA MET A 822 -34.74 1.54 1.88
C MET A 822 -33.31 1.03 1.82
N TRP A 823 -32.35 1.93 2.08
CA TRP A 823 -30.94 1.66 1.86
C TRP A 823 -30.34 0.74 2.91
N SER A 824 -30.79 0.89 4.15
CA SER A 824 -30.39 0.05 5.29
C SER A 824 -30.92 -1.39 5.15
N LYS A 825 -32.13 -1.57 4.61
CA LYS A 825 -32.71 -2.90 4.41
C LYS A 825 -32.34 -3.58 3.11
N CYS A 826 -31.97 -2.88 2.04
CA CYS A 826 -31.76 -3.51 0.73
C CYS A 826 -30.31 -3.57 0.26
N VAL A 827 -29.46 -2.62 0.67
CA VAL A 827 -28.09 -2.48 0.12
C VAL A 827 -27.01 -2.55 1.20
N TRP A 828 -27.17 -1.84 2.32
CA TRP A 828 -26.15 -1.71 3.36
C TRP A 828 -26.40 -2.61 4.57
N GLN A 829 -26.61 -3.91 4.34
CA GLN A 829 -26.99 -4.86 5.38
C GLN A 829 -25.79 -5.46 6.14
N GLY A 830 -24.57 -5.39 5.59
CA GLY A 830 -23.36 -5.99 6.19
C GLY A 830 -23.28 -7.53 6.09
N LEU A 831 -24.23 -8.15 5.37
CA LEU A 831 -24.29 -9.61 5.17
C LEU A 831 -23.42 -10.09 3.99
N VAL A 832 -22.96 -9.18 3.15
CA VAL A 832 -22.29 -9.47 1.88
C VAL A 832 -20.94 -8.76 1.81
N PRO A 833 -19.90 -9.32 1.15
CA PRO A 833 -18.64 -8.61 0.99
C PRO A 833 -18.83 -7.18 0.45
N PRO A 834 -18.11 -6.17 0.96
CA PRO A 834 -18.32 -4.76 0.59
C PRO A 834 -18.25 -4.45 -0.91
N ARG A 835 -17.57 -5.28 -1.71
CA ARG A 835 -17.52 -5.18 -3.17
C ARG A 835 -18.89 -5.38 -3.83
N VAL A 836 -19.70 -6.27 -3.27
CA VAL A 836 -21.04 -6.59 -3.78
C VAL A 836 -22.05 -5.54 -3.33
N GLU A 837 -21.96 -5.04 -2.09
CA GLU A 837 -22.81 -3.93 -1.63
C GLU A 837 -22.61 -2.67 -2.48
N VAL A 838 -21.35 -2.32 -2.78
CA VAL A 838 -21.03 -1.19 -3.68
C VAL A 838 -21.56 -1.43 -5.10
N PHE A 839 -21.56 -2.67 -5.58
CA PHE A 839 -22.15 -3.02 -6.87
C PHE A 839 -23.68 -2.88 -6.87
N LEU A 840 -24.38 -3.39 -5.86
CA LEU A 840 -25.83 -3.21 -5.68
C LEU A 840 -26.22 -1.73 -5.59
N TRP A 841 -25.40 -0.93 -4.90
CA TRP A 841 -25.55 0.52 -4.88
C TRP A 841 -25.44 1.12 -6.30
N GLN A 842 -24.48 0.72 -7.14
CA GLN A 842 -24.39 1.20 -8.53
C GLN A 842 -25.60 0.79 -9.39
N VAL A 843 -26.15 -0.40 -9.15
CA VAL A 843 -27.35 -0.92 -9.83
C VAL A 843 -28.56 -0.03 -9.50
N SER A 844 -28.75 0.32 -8.22
CA SER A 844 -29.88 1.17 -7.78
C SER A 844 -29.90 2.57 -8.42
N PHE A 845 -28.74 3.09 -8.84
CA PHE A 845 -28.64 4.37 -9.55
C PHE A 845 -28.69 4.25 -11.09
N ASN A 846 -28.88 3.05 -11.65
CA ASN A 846 -28.79 2.80 -13.10
C ASN A 846 -27.47 3.25 -13.72
N LYS A 847 -26.34 3.11 -13.00
CA LYS A 847 -25.02 3.62 -13.42
C LYS A 847 -24.00 2.54 -13.78
N LEU A 848 -24.48 1.37 -14.24
CA LEU A 848 -23.63 0.38 -14.90
C LEU A 848 -23.45 0.75 -16.38
N ALA A 849 -22.34 0.31 -16.99
CA ALA A 849 -21.98 0.64 -18.37
C ALA A 849 -22.88 0.02 -19.46
N PHE A 850 -24.12 -0.40 -19.16
CA PHE A 850 -25.04 -0.98 -20.14
C PHE A 850 -26.53 -0.86 -19.74
N SER A 851 -27.40 -0.78 -20.74
CA SER A 851 -28.86 -0.56 -20.63
C SER A 851 -29.60 -1.71 -19.92
N TRP A 852 -30.49 -1.35 -18.98
CA TRP A 852 -31.47 -2.22 -18.29
C TRP A 852 -32.25 -3.15 -19.25
N VAL A 853 -32.43 -2.72 -20.49
CA VAL A 853 -33.08 -3.47 -21.57
C VAL A 853 -32.41 -4.82 -21.86
N LEU A 854 -31.09 -4.94 -21.70
CA LEU A 854 -30.38 -6.21 -21.94
C LEU A 854 -30.52 -7.20 -20.77
N TRP A 855 -30.66 -6.69 -19.54
CA TRP A 855 -30.92 -7.53 -18.36
C TRP A 855 -32.27 -8.24 -18.47
N ASN A 856 -33.31 -7.52 -18.91
CA ASN A 856 -34.62 -8.12 -19.19
C ASN A 856 -34.53 -9.21 -20.28
N ARG A 857 -33.68 -9.05 -21.30
CA ARG A 857 -33.44 -10.08 -22.32
C ARG A 857 -32.68 -11.30 -21.79
N ILE A 858 -31.65 -11.11 -20.96
CA ILE A 858 -30.85 -12.21 -20.39
C ILE A 858 -31.66 -13.03 -19.37
N ILE A 859 -32.44 -12.36 -18.51
CA ILE A 859 -33.34 -13.03 -17.56
C ILE A 859 -34.44 -13.79 -18.30
N GLY A 860 -34.98 -13.20 -19.38
CA GLY A 860 -35.91 -13.89 -20.29
C GLY A 860 -35.30 -15.14 -20.95
N TYR A 861 -34.01 -15.12 -21.30
CA TYR A 861 -33.28 -16.27 -21.83
C TYR A 861 -33.07 -17.41 -20.82
N CYS A 862 -33.06 -17.11 -19.52
CA CYS A 862 -32.99 -18.11 -18.45
C CYS A 862 -34.34 -18.78 -18.15
N GLY A 863 -35.38 -18.54 -18.97
CA GLY A 863 -36.72 -19.13 -18.81
C GLY A 863 -37.58 -18.51 -17.70
N ILE A 864 -37.10 -17.45 -17.04
CA ILE A 864 -37.81 -16.79 -15.93
C ILE A 864 -38.61 -15.61 -16.50
N ARG A 865 -39.90 -15.84 -16.83
CA ARG A 865 -40.85 -14.75 -17.12
C ARG A 865 -41.43 -14.22 -15.80
N LEU A 866 -40.67 -13.39 -15.08
CA LEU A 866 -41.24 -12.54 -14.04
C LEU A 866 -41.58 -11.16 -14.62
N ALA A 867 -42.76 -10.63 -14.27
CA ALA A 867 -43.10 -9.23 -14.46
C ALA A 867 -42.21 -8.38 -13.54
N LEU A 868 -40.99 -8.10 -13.98
CA LEU A 868 -40.04 -7.29 -13.21
C LEU A 868 -40.46 -5.80 -13.28
N PRO A 869 -40.36 -5.05 -12.17
CA PRO A 869 -40.58 -3.61 -12.17
C PRO A 869 -39.70 -2.88 -13.20
N ALA A 870 -40.19 -1.75 -13.71
CA ALA A 870 -39.50 -0.96 -14.73
C ALA A 870 -38.14 -0.40 -14.25
N ASP A 871 -37.93 -0.30 -12.93
CA ASP A 871 -36.74 0.25 -12.29
C ASP A 871 -36.08 -0.74 -11.29
N PRO A 872 -34.74 -0.82 -11.25
CA PRO A 872 -34.03 -1.74 -10.35
C PRO A 872 -34.28 -1.48 -8.86
N SER A 873 -34.57 -0.23 -8.49
CA SER A 873 -34.85 0.16 -7.11
C SER A 873 -36.15 -0.47 -6.61
N SER A 874 -37.23 -0.39 -7.39
CA SER A 874 -38.50 -1.06 -7.06
C SER A 874 -38.41 -2.58 -7.06
N LEU A 875 -37.51 -3.18 -7.85
CA LEU A 875 -37.22 -4.61 -7.82
C LEU A 875 -36.54 -5.03 -6.51
N LEU A 876 -35.49 -4.31 -6.10
CA LEU A 876 -34.86 -4.56 -4.80
C LEU A 876 -35.85 -4.38 -3.64
N ASN A 877 -36.78 -3.45 -3.81
CA ASN A 877 -37.77 -3.12 -2.80
C ASN A 877 -38.87 -4.19 -2.64
N SER A 878 -39.50 -4.58 -3.75
CA SER A 878 -40.58 -5.58 -3.76
C SER A 878 -40.13 -6.96 -3.28
N LEU A 879 -38.85 -7.29 -3.46
CA LEU A 879 -38.25 -8.54 -3.01
C LEU A 879 -37.84 -8.51 -1.52
N SER A 880 -37.53 -7.35 -0.96
CA SER A 880 -37.32 -7.21 0.50
C SER A 880 -38.60 -7.48 1.31
N VAL A 881 -39.76 -7.35 0.66
CA VAL A 881 -41.10 -7.62 1.21
C VAL A 881 -41.46 -9.12 1.09
N LEU A 882 -40.86 -9.86 0.15
CA LEU A 882 -41.10 -11.29 -0.06
C LEU A 882 -40.40 -12.13 1.04
N ARG A 883 -41.15 -12.34 2.12
CA ARG A 883 -40.89 -13.11 3.37
C ARG A 883 -39.96 -12.43 4.41
N PRO A 884 -40.53 -11.87 5.50
CA PRO A 884 -39.76 -11.30 6.61
C PRO A 884 -38.95 -12.31 7.46
N TYR A 885 -39.12 -13.62 7.27
CA TYR A 885 -38.59 -14.68 8.14
C TYR A 885 -37.28 -15.35 7.68
N SER A 886 -36.64 -14.90 6.60
CA SER A 886 -35.39 -15.52 6.15
C SER A 886 -34.38 -14.48 5.65
N ASP A 887 -33.28 -14.34 6.37
CA ASP A 887 -32.14 -13.49 6.01
C ASP A 887 -31.42 -13.98 4.74
N MET A 888 -31.68 -15.21 4.27
CA MET A 888 -31.08 -15.74 3.05
C MET A 888 -31.50 -14.98 1.79
N TRP A 889 -32.78 -14.61 1.67
CA TRP A 889 -33.29 -13.90 0.48
C TRP A 889 -32.69 -12.51 0.31
N LYS A 890 -32.20 -11.92 1.41
CA LYS A 890 -31.56 -10.60 1.43
C LYS A 890 -30.17 -10.57 0.78
N PHE A 891 -29.45 -11.71 0.76
CA PHE A 891 -28.10 -11.82 0.17
C PHE A 891 -28.07 -12.55 -1.19
N ILE A 892 -28.96 -13.52 -1.43
CA ILE A 892 -28.94 -14.39 -2.62
C ILE A 892 -28.86 -13.59 -3.93
N LEU A 893 -29.67 -12.53 -4.04
CA LEU A 893 -29.79 -11.72 -5.24
C LEU A 893 -28.48 -10.96 -5.56
N GLY A 894 -27.82 -10.43 -4.53
CA GLY A 894 -26.52 -9.76 -4.66
C GLY A 894 -25.42 -10.70 -5.14
N ALA A 895 -25.39 -11.92 -4.62
CA ALA A 895 -24.46 -12.96 -5.07
C ALA A 895 -24.73 -13.41 -6.51
N VAL A 896 -26.00 -13.58 -6.89
CA VAL A 896 -26.41 -13.96 -8.25
C VAL A 896 -26.05 -12.88 -9.26
N PHE A 897 -26.49 -11.62 -9.04
CA PHE A 897 -26.21 -10.52 -9.97
C PHE A 897 -24.72 -10.24 -10.13
N TRP A 898 -23.96 -10.29 -9.03
CA TRP A 898 -22.50 -10.14 -9.10
C TRP A 898 -21.82 -11.28 -9.87
N SER A 899 -22.30 -12.51 -9.72
CA SER A 899 -21.73 -13.69 -10.40
C SER A 899 -22.02 -13.68 -11.90
N ILE A 900 -23.23 -13.30 -12.30
CA ILE A 900 -23.60 -13.07 -13.70
C ILE A 900 -22.74 -11.95 -14.31
N TRP A 901 -22.58 -10.83 -13.59
CA TRP A 901 -21.76 -9.71 -14.05
C TRP A 901 -20.29 -10.11 -14.26
N LYS A 902 -19.71 -10.91 -13.35
CA LYS A 902 -18.32 -11.39 -13.45
C LYS A 902 -18.12 -12.30 -14.66
N MET A 903 -18.98 -13.31 -14.81
CA MET A 903 -18.93 -14.27 -15.93
C MET A 903 -19.07 -13.54 -17.28
N ARG A 904 -19.97 -12.56 -17.37
CA ARG A 904 -20.11 -11.70 -18.56
C ARG A 904 -18.81 -10.99 -18.91
N ASN A 905 -18.11 -10.45 -17.92
CA ASN A 905 -16.85 -9.73 -18.18
C ASN A 905 -15.73 -10.66 -18.64
N GLU A 906 -15.64 -11.87 -18.08
CA GLU A 906 -14.72 -12.92 -18.55
C GLU A 906 -15.04 -13.33 -20.00
N ILE A 907 -16.32 -13.50 -20.36
CA ILE A 907 -16.72 -13.83 -21.74
C ILE A 907 -16.38 -12.69 -22.72
N ILE A 908 -16.73 -11.45 -22.38
CA ILE A 908 -16.62 -10.32 -23.31
C ILE A 908 -15.21 -9.77 -23.43
N PHE A 909 -14.46 -9.71 -22.33
CA PHE A 909 -13.12 -9.12 -22.33
C PHE A 909 -12.00 -10.16 -22.40
N GLU A 910 -12.23 -11.41 -21.97
CA GLU A 910 -11.24 -12.48 -21.99
C GLU A 910 -11.57 -13.59 -23.00
N ARG A 911 -12.59 -13.39 -23.86
CA ARG A 911 -13.06 -14.35 -24.90
C ARG A 911 -13.41 -15.75 -24.35
N GLY A 912 -13.85 -15.84 -23.09
CA GLY A 912 -14.29 -17.10 -22.49
C GLY A 912 -15.59 -17.66 -23.12
N LYS A 913 -15.79 -18.98 -23.06
CA LYS A 913 -17.05 -19.63 -23.48
C LYS A 913 -18.08 -19.61 -22.34
N LEU A 914 -19.38 -19.45 -22.67
CA LEU A 914 -20.46 -19.54 -21.69
C LEU A 914 -20.69 -21.01 -21.30
N ASP A 915 -20.17 -21.41 -20.14
CA ASP A 915 -20.54 -22.67 -19.50
C ASP A 915 -21.61 -22.43 -18.44
N THR A 916 -22.85 -22.82 -18.77
CA THR A 916 -24.02 -22.73 -17.89
C THR A 916 -23.82 -23.54 -16.60
N SER A 917 -23.09 -24.66 -16.66
CA SER A 917 -22.78 -25.51 -15.50
C SER A 917 -21.82 -24.80 -14.55
N SER A 918 -20.77 -24.17 -15.06
CA SER A 918 -19.84 -23.35 -14.26
C SER A 918 -20.48 -22.10 -13.68
N LEU A 919 -21.40 -21.44 -14.39
CA LEU A 919 -22.15 -20.30 -13.86
C LEU A 919 -23.07 -20.74 -12.71
N PHE A 920 -23.84 -21.82 -12.92
CA PHE A 920 -24.72 -22.38 -11.89
C PHE A 920 -23.93 -22.87 -10.68
N PHE A 921 -22.77 -23.50 -10.90
CA PHE A 921 -21.83 -23.91 -9.86
C PHE A 921 -21.24 -22.70 -9.11
N THR A 922 -20.81 -21.65 -9.80
CA THR A 922 -20.25 -20.43 -9.19
C THR A 922 -21.29 -19.67 -8.36
N VAL A 923 -22.53 -19.60 -8.85
CA VAL A 923 -23.68 -19.05 -8.12
C VAL A 923 -23.96 -19.91 -6.89
N ARG A 924 -24.03 -21.24 -7.03
CA ARG A 924 -24.28 -22.18 -5.91
C ARG A 924 -23.16 -22.18 -4.86
N LEU A 925 -21.89 -22.09 -5.27
CA LEU A 925 -20.70 -22.09 -4.41
C LEU A 925 -20.56 -20.78 -3.62
N ARG A 926 -21.09 -19.67 -4.14
CA ARG A 926 -21.20 -18.40 -3.40
C ARG A 926 -22.43 -18.30 -2.52
N LEU A 927 -23.47 -19.08 -2.81
CA LEU A 927 -24.71 -19.14 -2.03
C LEU A 927 -24.67 -20.13 -0.87
N VAL A 928 -23.76 -21.11 -0.87
CA VAL A 928 -23.77 -22.22 0.08
C VAL A 928 -22.34 -22.56 0.52
N VAL A 929 -21.91 -22.03 1.67
CA VAL A 929 -20.89 -22.71 2.49
C VAL A 929 -21.62 -23.73 3.34
N ARG A 930 -22.03 -24.84 2.72
CA ARG A 930 -22.39 -26.07 3.43
C ARG A 930 -21.72 -27.24 2.73
N TRP A 931 -21.15 -28.10 3.57
CA TRP A 931 -20.69 -29.42 3.18
C TRP A 931 -21.82 -30.16 2.46
N SER A 932 -21.51 -30.83 1.35
CA SER A 932 -22.49 -31.60 0.58
C SER A 932 -22.47 -33.06 1.01
N PRO A 933 -23.63 -33.76 1.03
CA PRO A 933 -23.66 -35.20 1.31
C PRO A 933 -22.88 -36.01 0.26
N PRO A 934 -22.49 -37.26 0.56
CA PRO A 934 -21.93 -38.17 -0.42
C PRO A 934 -22.93 -38.47 -1.56
N PRO A 935 -22.46 -38.73 -2.79
CA PRO A 935 -23.28 -39.37 -3.82
C PRO A 935 -23.79 -40.76 -3.38
N VAL A 936 -24.83 -41.26 -4.05
CA VAL A 936 -25.36 -42.61 -3.80
C VAL A 936 -24.25 -43.66 -3.93
N ASP A 937 -24.21 -44.63 -3.00
CA ASP A 937 -23.21 -45.71 -2.90
C ASP A 937 -21.74 -45.25 -2.66
N VAL A 938 -21.58 -44.04 -2.11
CA VAL A 938 -20.28 -43.47 -1.74
C VAL A 938 -20.29 -43.05 -0.28
N PHE A 939 -19.17 -43.29 0.43
CA PHE A 939 -18.94 -42.83 1.78
C PHE A 939 -18.02 -41.61 1.79
N LYS A 940 -18.24 -40.67 2.71
CA LYS A 940 -17.33 -39.55 2.96
C LYS A 940 -16.72 -39.64 4.35
N PHE A 941 -15.39 -39.55 4.39
CA PHE A 941 -14.63 -39.47 5.63
C PHE A 941 -14.00 -38.09 5.75
N ASN A 942 -14.51 -37.29 6.68
CA ASN A 942 -13.93 -36.00 7.03
C ASN A 942 -12.88 -36.22 8.13
N VAL A 943 -11.65 -35.76 7.91
CA VAL A 943 -10.51 -35.96 8.84
C VAL A 943 -9.81 -34.64 9.13
N ASP A 944 -9.25 -34.51 10.33
CA ASP A 944 -8.50 -33.34 10.78
C ASP A 944 -7.39 -33.72 11.76
N GLY A 945 -6.28 -32.98 11.70
CA GLY A 945 -5.16 -33.08 12.64
C GLY A 945 -4.93 -31.78 13.39
N THR A 946 -4.91 -31.83 14.72
CA THR A 946 -4.73 -30.65 15.58
C THR A 946 -3.51 -30.82 16.48
N VAL A 947 -2.84 -29.71 16.82
CA VAL A 947 -1.67 -29.69 17.72
C VAL A 947 -1.89 -28.63 18.79
N SER A 948 -1.61 -28.97 20.05
CA SER A 948 -1.68 -28.06 21.19
C SER A 948 -0.67 -26.93 21.04
N SER A 949 -1.01 -25.73 21.52
CA SER A 949 -0.19 -24.51 21.42
C SER A 949 1.21 -24.63 22.04
N VAL A 950 1.42 -25.63 22.91
CA VAL A 950 2.70 -25.93 23.56
C VAL A 950 3.58 -26.89 22.73
N GLY A 951 3.09 -27.38 21.58
CA GLY A 951 3.84 -28.24 20.64
C GLY A 951 4.06 -29.69 21.10
N MET A 952 3.52 -30.08 22.26
CA MET A 952 3.79 -31.39 22.88
C MET A 952 2.67 -32.43 22.73
N LEU A 953 1.44 -32.01 22.41
CA LEU A 953 0.26 -32.88 22.34
C LEU A 953 -0.42 -32.73 20.98
N VAL A 954 -0.65 -33.85 20.31
CA VAL A 954 -1.28 -33.90 19.00
C VAL A 954 -2.56 -34.72 19.12
N GLY A 955 -3.64 -34.26 18.50
CA GLY A 955 -4.90 -34.98 18.42
C GLY A 955 -5.30 -35.13 16.96
N ILE A 956 -5.76 -36.32 16.59
CA ILE A 956 -6.36 -36.57 15.28
C ILE A 956 -7.81 -36.96 15.46
N GLY A 957 -8.64 -36.57 14.51
CA GLY A 957 -10.06 -36.88 14.54
C GLY A 957 -10.64 -37.05 13.15
N GLY A 958 -11.72 -37.80 13.08
CA GLY A 958 -12.44 -37.95 11.84
C GLY A 958 -13.83 -38.54 12.01
N ILE A 959 -14.68 -38.32 11.01
CA ILE A 959 -16.07 -38.76 10.98
C ILE A 959 -16.41 -39.35 9.60
N LEU A 960 -16.99 -40.56 9.61
CA LEU A 960 -17.48 -41.25 8.42
C LEU A 960 -18.99 -41.09 8.30
N ILE A 961 -19.44 -40.71 7.11
CA ILE A 961 -20.85 -40.41 6.81
C ILE A 961 -21.25 -41.14 5.52
N ASP A 962 -22.45 -41.72 5.51
CA ASP A 962 -23.04 -42.37 4.33
C ASP A 962 -23.83 -41.39 3.43
N TRP A 963 -24.30 -41.88 2.28
CA TRP A 963 -25.08 -41.07 1.32
C TRP A 963 -26.45 -40.61 1.88
N ASN A 964 -26.96 -41.28 2.92
CA ASN A 964 -28.15 -40.88 3.66
C ASN A 964 -27.88 -39.83 4.76
N GLN A 965 -26.65 -39.32 4.86
CA GLN A 965 -26.19 -38.36 5.87
C GLN A 965 -26.16 -38.90 7.30
N ILE A 966 -26.15 -40.22 7.45
CA ILE A 966 -26.04 -40.90 8.73
C ILE A 966 -24.56 -41.01 9.08
N LYS A 967 -24.23 -40.58 10.30
CA LYS A 967 -22.91 -40.79 10.88
C LYS A 967 -22.76 -42.29 11.16
N LEU A 968 -21.83 -42.94 10.46
CA LEU A 968 -21.53 -44.36 10.68
C LEU A 968 -20.55 -44.53 11.84
N MET A 969 -19.49 -43.72 11.86
CA MET A 969 -18.46 -43.77 12.89
C MET A 969 -17.72 -42.45 13.04
N SER A 970 -17.01 -42.30 14.15
CA SER A 970 -16.00 -41.25 14.35
C SER A 970 -14.86 -41.75 15.20
N PHE A 971 -13.66 -41.21 15.00
CA PHE A 971 -12.53 -41.42 15.88
C PHE A 971 -11.99 -40.09 16.41
N SER A 972 -11.38 -40.17 17.59
CA SER A 972 -10.67 -39.08 18.25
C SER A 972 -9.54 -39.73 19.04
N GLU A 973 -8.29 -39.46 18.65
CA GLU A 973 -7.12 -40.16 19.18
C GLU A 973 -5.99 -39.17 19.49
N LYS A 974 -5.31 -39.42 20.61
CA LYS A 974 -4.12 -38.68 21.01
C LYS A 974 -2.88 -39.31 20.39
N ILE A 975 -2.11 -38.50 19.66
CA ILE A 975 -0.82 -38.89 19.10
C ILE A 975 0.29 -38.15 19.87
N GLY A 976 1.45 -38.80 19.99
CA GLY A 976 2.64 -38.19 20.58
C GLY A 976 3.11 -36.92 19.84
N SER A 977 4.28 -36.39 20.18
CA SER A 977 4.76 -35.13 19.63
C SER A 977 5.09 -35.24 18.13
N THR A 978 4.29 -34.59 17.27
CA THR A 978 4.57 -34.47 15.83
C THR A 978 4.23 -33.08 15.28
N PRO A 979 4.90 -32.63 14.20
CA PRO A 979 4.54 -31.40 13.51
C PRO A 979 3.10 -31.40 12.99
N ILE A 980 2.46 -30.23 12.90
CA ILE A 980 1.07 -30.05 12.43
C ILE A 980 0.81 -30.78 11.10
N ILE A 981 1.69 -30.63 10.12
CA ILE A 981 1.46 -31.26 8.80
C ILE A 981 1.51 -32.80 8.87
N LEU A 982 2.29 -33.35 9.81
CA LEU A 982 2.33 -34.79 10.04
C LEU A 982 1.10 -35.27 10.82
N ALA A 983 0.52 -34.44 11.69
CA ALA A 983 -0.76 -34.72 12.34
C ALA A 983 -1.90 -34.87 11.31
N GLU A 984 -1.96 -33.95 10.34
CA GLU A 984 -2.92 -33.98 9.22
C GLU A 984 -2.77 -35.25 8.36
N LEU A 985 -1.53 -35.59 7.98
CA LEU A 985 -1.24 -36.82 7.22
C LEU A 985 -1.57 -38.08 8.02
N LYS A 986 -1.33 -38.09 9.34
CA LYS A 986 -1.70 -39.19 10.22
C LYS A 986 -3.22 -39.32 10.39
N ALA A 987 -3.96 -38.22 10.42
CA ALA A 987 -5.42 -38.24 10.45
C ALA A 987 -6.00 -38.86 9.16
N ILE A 988 -5.41 -38.51 8.00
CA ILE A 988 -5.77 -39.12 6.70
C ILE A 988 -5.44 -40.62 6.70
N LYS A 989 -4.22 -41.00 7.10
CA LYS A 989 -3.82 -42.41 7.17
C LYS A 989 -4.74 -43.21 8.09
N ARG A 990 -5.05 -42.67 9.27
CA ARG A 990 -5.95 -43.34 10.23
C ARG A 990 -7.37 -43.49 9.68
N GLY A 991 -7.89 -42.48 8.99
CA GLY A 991 -9.19 -42.56 8.30
C GLY A 991 -9.22 -43.63 7.21
N LEU A 992 -8.13 -43.79 6.45
CA LEU A 992 -7.96 -44.88 5.48
C LEU A 992 -7.92 -46.23 6.17
N ASP A 993 -7.05 -46.41 7.17
CA ASP A 993 -6.87 -47.68 7.87
C ASP A 993 -8.20 -48.17 8.48
N ILE A 994 -8.97 -47.26 9.09
CA ILE A 994 -10.24 -47.62 9.70
C ILE A 994 -11.28 -47.99 8.63
N PHE A 995 -11.35 -47.24 7.52
CA PHE A 995 -12.28 -47.61 6.45
C PHE A 995 -11.90 -48.95 5.84
N LEU A 996 -10.63 -49.17 5.51
CA LEU A 996 -10.13 -50.41 4.90
C LEU A 996 -10.28 -51.64 5.79
N SER A 997 -10.27 -51.44 7.12
CA SER A 997 -10.48 -52.51 8.10
C SER A 997 -11.96 -52.75 8.44
N SER A 998 -12.87 -51.99 7.82
CA SER A 998 -14.31 -52.05 8.13
C SER A 998 -15.10 -52.84 7.11
N GLU A 999 -16.34 -53.19 7.46
CA GLU A 999 -17.29 -53.82 6.55
C GLU A 999 -17.78 -52.89 5.42
N TRP A 1000 -17.44 -51.59 5.46
CA TRP A 1000 -17.92 -50.60 4.49
C TRP A 1000 -17.14 -50.60 3.17
N VAL A 1001 -15.93 -51.19 3.15
CA VAL A 1001 -15.11 -51.32 1.91
C VAL A 1001 -15.87 -52.06 0.82
N MET A 1002 -16.59 -53.11 1.19
CA MET A 1002 -17.36 -53.94 0.25
C MET A 1002 -18.69 -53.30 -0.18
N LYS A 1003 -19.10 -52.19 0.46
CA LYS A 1003 -20.42 -51.57 0.28
C LYS A 1003 -20.40 -50.32 -0.59
N GLY A 1004 -19.24 -49.74 -0.89
CA GLY A 1004 -19.16 -48.50 -1.68
C GLY A 1004 -17.77 -47.87 -1.70
N ARG A 1005 -17.62 -46.81 -2.50
CA ARG A 1005 -16.34 -46.10 -2.68
C ARG A 1005 -16.12 -45.07 -1.57
N LEU A 1006 -14.86 -44.75 -1.26
CA LEU A 1006 -14.50 -43.76 -0.24
C LEU A 1006 -14.04 -42.43 -0.85
N ILE A 1007 -14.56 -41.33 -0.30
CA ILE A 1007 -14.01 -39.98 -0.47
C ILE A 1007 -13.45 -39.53 0.88
N ILE A 1008 -12.17 -39.16 0.94
CA ILE A 1008 -11.58 -38.53 2.12
C ILE A 1008 -11.47 -37.03 1.89
N GLU A 1009 -11.97 -36.26 2.86
CA GLU A 1009 -11.99 -34.81 2.83
C GLU A 1009 -11.16 -34.23 3.99
N SER A 1010 -10.20 -33.38 3.65
CA SER A 1010 -9.37 -32.62 4.62
C SER A 1010 -9.34 -31.15 4.23
N ASP A 1011 -9.24 -30.26 5.22
CA ASP A 1011 -9.05 -28.82 5.02
C ASP A 1011 -7.59 -28.40 4.87
N CYS A 1012 -6.64 -29.33 5.10
CA CYS A 1012 -5.22 -29.12 4.83
C CYS A 1012 -4.89 -29.34 3.35
N LYS A 1013 -4.86 -28.24 2.58
CA LYS A 1013 -4.54 -28.27 1.15
C LYS A 1013 -3.16 -28.89 0.86
N VAL A 1014 -2.17 -28.60 1.70
CA VAL A 1014 -0.79 -29.08 1.52
C VAL A 1014 -0.73 -30.61 1.62
N ALA A 1015 -1.42 -31.22 2.59
CA ALA A 1015 -1.47 -32.68 2.74
C ALA A 1015 -2.15 -33.35 1.53
N VAL A 1016 -3.26 -32.76 1.04
CA VAL A 1016 -3.97 -33.28 -0.14
C VAL A 1016 -3.14 -33.13 -1.42
N ASP A 1017 -2.46 -32.01 -1.61
CA ASP A 1017 -1.62 -31.75 -2.78
C ASP A 1017 -0.38 -32.67 -2.78
N TRP A 1018 0.24 -32.93 -1.62
CA TRP A 1018 1.36 -33.86 -1.49
C TRP A 1018 1.02 -35.31 -1.84
N LEU A 1019 -0.19 -35.75 -1.55
CA LEU A 1019 -0.68 -37.08 -1.96
C LEU A 1019 -0.92 -37.19 -3.48
N LYS A 1020 -1.15 -36.06 -4.17
CA LYS A 1020 -1.34 -36.00 -5.63
C LYS A 1020 -0.04 -35.75 -6.39
N TYR A 1021 0.84 -34.91 -5.85
CA TYR A 1021 2.06 -34.42 -6.47
C TYR A 1021 3.27 -34.62 -5.53
N GLN A 1022 3.80 -35.85 -5.55
CA GLN A 1022 4.83 -36.32 -4.61
C GLN A 1022 6.19 -35.62 -4.78
N GLU A 1023 6.44 -34.92 -5.89
CA GLU A 1023 7.69 -34.18 -6.17
C GLU A 1023 7.94 -33.01 -5.21
N SER A 1024 6.87 -32.50 -4.58
CA SER A 1024 6.90 -31.33 -3.70
C SER A 1024 7.07 -31.65 -2.21
N VAL A 1025 7.26 -32.94 -1.87
CA VAL A 1025 7.28 -33.43 -0.49
C VAL A 1025 8.70 -33.39 0.09
N PRO A 1026 8.90 -32.91 1.33
CA PRO A 1026 10.20 -32.95 1.99
C PRO A 1026 10.75 -34.40 2.14
N PRO A 1027 12.07 -34.62 1.98
CA PRO A 1027 12.65 -35.97 1.97
C PRO A 1027 12.31 -36.83 3.20
N PHE A 1028 12.22 -36.21 4.39
CA PHE A 1028 11.91 -36.92 5.64
C PHE A 1028 10.44 -37.40 5.77
N LEU A 1029 9.52 -36.88 4.94
CA LEU A 1029 8.12 -37.31 4.87
C LEU A 1029 7.80 -38.12 3.61
N LEU A 1030 8.71 -38.15 2.64
CA LEU A 1030 8.47 -38.74 1.32
C LEU A 1030 8.02 -40.20 1.40
N ASN A 1031 8.68 -41.00 2.24
CA ASN A 1031 8.31 -42.42 2.41
C ASN A 1031 6.91 -42.60 3.02
N PHE A 1032 6.55 -41.75 3.99
CA PHE A 1032 5.24 -41.81 4.64
C PHE A 1032 4.11 -41.34 3.70
N VAL A 1033 4.35 -40.31 2.89
CA VAL A 1033 3.38 -39.83 1.90
C VAL A 1033 3.24 -40.82 0.74
N LYS A 1034 4.33 -41.46 0.30
CA LYS A 1034 4.30 -42.52 -0.73
C LYS A 1034 3.46 -43.71 -0.29
N ASP A 1035 3.61 -44.14 0.96
CA ASP A 1035 2.82 -45.22 1.56
C ASP A 1035 1.32 -44.90 1.50
N ILE A 1036 0.91 -43.73 2.01
CA ILE A 1036 -0.50 -43.30 1.97
C ILE A 1036 -1.01 -43.16 0.53
N ALA A 1037 -0.22 -42.59 -0.37
CA ALA A 1037 -0.62 -42.41 -1.77
C ALA A 1037 -0.75 -43.73 -2.53
N ALA A 1038 0.08 -44.74 -2.20
CA ALA A 1038 -0.06 -46.10 -2.73
C ALA A 1038 -1.37 -46.71 -2.26
N THR A 1039 -1.68 -46.66 -0.96
CA THR A 1039 -2.94 -47.16 -0.40
C THR A 1039 -4.17 -46.47 -1.01
N VAL A 1040 -4.11 -45.16 -1.23
CA VAL A 1040 -5.18 -44.38 -1.89
C VAL A 1040 -5.38 -44.84 -3.34
N SER A 1041 -4.29 -45.10 -4.07
CA SER A 1041 -4.33 -45.50 -5.47
C SER A 1041 -4.81 -46.94 -5.65
N GLU A 1042 -4.35 -47.87 -4.81
CA GLU A 1042 -4.73 -49.29 -4.83
C GLU A 1042 -6.23 -49.50 -4.54
N ASN A 1043 -6.81 -48.66 -3.69
CA ASN A 1043 -8.21 -48.79 -3.25
C ASN A 1043 -9.17 -47.80 -3.92
N GLU A 1044 -8.75 -47.15 -5.02
CA GLU A 1044 -9.51 -46.12 -5.75
C GLU A 1044 -10.14 -45.01 -4.85
N VAL A 1045 -9.45 -44.61 -3.79
CA VAL A 1045 -9.96 -43.60 -2.84
C VAL A 1045 -9.81 -42.20 -3.42
N ILE A 1046 -10.86 -41.38 -3.30
CA ILE A 1046 -10.84 -40.00 -3.82
C ILE A 1046 -10.43 -39.03 -2.72
N MET A 1047 -9.26 -38.41 -2.87
CA MET A 1047 -8.80 -37.32 -1.99
C MET A 1047 -9.31 -35.96 -2.44
N ARG A 1048 -10.05 -35.27 -1.57
CA ARG A 1048 -10.63 -33.95 -1.83
C ARG A 1048 -10.25 -32.93 -0.75
N TRP A 1049 -9.85 -31.74 -1.20
CA TRP A 1049 -9.67 -30.60 -0.32
C TRP A 1049 -11.00 -29.88 -0.10
N ILE A 1050 -11.29 -29.49 1.14
CA ILE A 1050 -12.48 -28.71 1.54
C ILE A 1050 -12.08 -27.48 2.36
N LEU A 1051 -13.02 -26.52 2.52
CA LEU A 1051 -12.79 -25.36 3.38
C LEU A 1051 -12.95 -25.78 4.86
N ARG A 1052 -12.18 -25.16 5.77
CA ARG A 1052 -12.24 -25.41 7.22
C ARG A 1052 -13.64 -25.27 7.82
N SER A 1053 -14.43 -24.32 7.33
CA SER A 1053 -15.85 -24.16 7.72
C SER A 1053 -16.73 -25.37 7.38
N CYS A 1054 -16.31 -26.20 6.43
CA CYS A 1054 -16.98 -27.44 6.06
C CYS A 1054 -16.45 -28.67 6.82
N ASN A 1055 -15.31 -28.55 7.53
CA ASN A 1055 -14.67 -29.65 8.27
C ASN A 1055 -14.83 -29.56 9.80
N CYS A 1056 -15.71 -28.67 10.29
CA CYS A 1056 -15.83 -28.34 11.73
C CYS A 1056 -16.04 -29.55 12.66
N LYS A 1057 -16.71 -30.62 12.18
CA LYS A 1057 -16.95 -31.82 13.00
C LYS A 1057 -15.68 -32.65 13.21
N ALA A 1058 -14.82 -32.77 12.19
CA ALA A 1058 -13.54 -33.45 12.31
C ALA A 1058 -12.57 -32.64 13.17
N ASP A 1059 -12.54 -31.32 13.02
CA ASP A 1059 -11.71 -30.41 13.84
C ASP A 1059 -12.10 -30.42 15.33
N LEU A 1060 -13.39 -30.56 15.64
CA LEU A 1060 -13.84 -30.74 17.01
C LEU A 1060 -13.35 -32.08 17.59
N LEU A 1061 -13.47 -33.18 16.83
CA LEU A 1061 -12.99 -34.50 17.25
C LEU A 1061 -11.47 -34.54 17.41
N ALA A 1062 -10.70 -33.86 16.56
CA ALA A 1062 -9.25 -33.78 16.68
C ALA A 1062 -8.83 -33.02 17.95
N LYS A 1063 -9.58 -31.97 18.32
CA LYS A 1063 -9.38 -31.21 19.57
C LYS A 1063 -9.78 -31.99 20.81
N GLU A 1064 -10.83 -32.82 20.74
CA GLU A 1064 -11.17 -33.76 21.80
C GLU A 1064 -10.04 -34.75 22.06
N GLY A 1065 -9.30 -35.18 21.02
CA GLY A 1065 -8.18 -36.11 21.19
C GLY A 1065 -6.96 -35.50 21.91
N ILE A 1066 -6.89 -34.18 22.04
CA ILE A 1066 -5.86 -33.49 22.85
C ILE A 1066 -6.29 -33.34 24.31
N ARG A 1067 -7.60 -33.21 24.57
CA ARG A 1067 -8.16 -33.09 25.91
C ARG A 1067 -8.07 -34.43 26.64
#